data_AF-A0A510XRI3-F1
#
_entry.id   AF-A0A510XRI3-F1
#
_cell.length_a   1.000
_cell.length_b   1.000
_cell.length_c   1.000
_cell.angle_alpha   90.00
_cell.angle_beta   90.00
_cell.angle_gamma   90.00
#
_symmetry.space_group_name_H-M   'P 1'
#
loop_
_entity.id
_entity.type
_entity.pdbx_description
1 polymer ?
#
loop_
_entity_poly.entity_id
_entity_poly.type
_entity_poly.pdbx_seq_one_letter_code
_entity_poly.pdbx_strand_id
1 'polypeptide(L)'
;MRIAPLSLLISASLLASSAFAQDTATVTGIESEISIKQTEYDNSTQILEKHLKEESQLQSQLELLRSRSTELDKEKNQALDAMNEMYRRLIDDPTLDISAAQSRYQKAVVDHKQNKDDISMQLAAIASHRKDIEQIRVAKHTLLNTLESLKEQLTTARVERLRNEFTREGTLEVNHTINCKRTETLAACEQRGQQMGLQKATKRFVDQIFANLTEERIVEPKRNMAGAQVQILSSHVVNSAFSGQGNYNVNLSVTMRGEVNSSRLCNLLSVDNRYCSEYGSPLATTYQPAYGTTYSDSQLTFSNAADNTDTVSVSRLNKQPVRDYSVKAAPTKKSYPSILNKPQDQQVELTLRSNVYDDEVFIDGVSFGSTRLVTRLPRGVHNVEIRKLGYKPYQVRVDLSKAQTIHANLVKKSESIAAPAYTREQPKSASRTASTTRSANVQSNVVVVPAGKFKMGDINGNGLANERPVIEKVIASSFAMQTKEVTVGAYESFVASTGYKTQAEQSKGCAYYLNGEPVWEANLNWRNPGFEQSSDFPAVCLTFNDAKAYAEWLSGETGQQYRLPNEVEWEYAARAGTETEYPWGNEIGKNLANCGWCGSEWSNKRAAPVGSFSPNAFGLYDTVGNVWEWTAKESGESDVAVRGGAWNFAPSLARASTRLILAPDFRSNYIGFRLVRER
;
A
#
# COMPACT_ATOMS: atom_id res chain seq x y z
N MET A 1 -27.80 -11.38 58.43
CA MET A 1 -27.60 -9.93 58.61
C MET A 1 -26.11 -9.65 58.72
N ARG A 2 -25.72 -8.49 58.19
CA ARG A 2 -24.37 -8.04 57.83
C ARG A 2 -23.34 -8.14 58.96
N ILE A 3 -22.13 -8.60 58.61
CA ILE A 3 -20.91 -8.42 59.39
C ILE A 3 -20.08 -7.34 58.68
N ALA A 4 -19.67 -6.32 59.45
CA ALA A 4 -18.56 -5.42 59.18
C ALA A 4 -18.21 -4.70 60.50
N PRO A 5 -17.00 -4.14 60.67
CA PRO A 5 -15.69 -4.56 60.16
C PRO A 5 -14.61 -4.59 61.27
N LEU A 6 -13.47 -5.24 61.02
CA LEU A 6 -12.23 -4.92 61.70
C LEU A 6 -11.09 -4.80 60.68
N SER A 7 -10.37 -3.70 60.81
CA SER A 7 -9.25 -3.18 60.03
C SER A 7 -8.06 -4.12 59.86
N LEU A 8 -7.43 -4.10 58.69
CA LEU A 8 -5.99 -4.35 58.55
C LEU A 8 -5.38 -3.49 57.44
N LEU A 9 -4.36 -2.71 57.82
CA LEU A 9 -3.44 -1.94 56.98
C LEU A 9 -2.56 -2.88 56.15
N ILE A 10 -2.50 -2.70 54.83
CA ILE A 10 -1.38 -3.16 53.99
C ILE A 10 -1.07 -2.08 52.95
N SER A 11 0.04 -1.38 53.22
CA SER A 11 1.00 -0.75 52.29
C SER A 11 0.57 -0.55 50.83
N ALA A 12 0.32 0.71 50.47
CA ALA A 12 0.41 1.20 49.10
C ALA A 12 1.87 1.44 48.74
N SER A 13 2.50 0.45 48.12
CA SER A 13 3.74 0.62 47.39
C SER A 13 3.78 -0.37 46.23
N LEU A 14 4.21 0.14 45.07
CA LEU A 14 4.46 -0.55 43.80
C LEU A 14 3.23 -0.69 42.88
N LEU A 15 3.17 0.21 41.89
CA LEU A 15 3.37 -0.11 40.47
C LEU A 15 3.44 1.22 39.69
N ALA A 16 4.59 1.87 39.72
CA ALA A 16 4.99 2.78 38.66
C ALA A 16 5.75 1.95 37.63
N SER A 17 5.02 1.32 36.71
CA SER A 17 5.58 0.83 35.46
C SER A 17 5.31 1.91 34.43
N SER A 18 6.31 2.75 34.22
CA SER A 18 6.32 3.94 33.38
C SER A 18 5.98 3.65 31.92
N ALA A 19 5.42 4.66 31.25
CA ALA A 19 4.69 4.58 29.99
C ALA A 19 5.52 4.26 28.72
N PHE A 20 6.71 3.68 28.86
CA PHE A 20 7.48 3.10 27.74
C PHE A 20 6.72 1.98 27.03
N ALA A 21 5.77 1.35 27.72
CA ALA A 21 4.98 0.26 27.19
C ALA A 21 3.99 0.70 26.11
N GLN A 22 3.46 1.94 26.11
CA GLN A 22 2.32 2.29 25.26
C GLN A 22 2.72 2.59 23.80
N ASP A 23 3.81 3.33 23.59
CA ASP A 23 4.32 3.65 22.24
C ASP A 23 5.01 2.45 21.57
N THR A 24 5.67 1.60 22.37
CA THR A 24 6.21 0.33 21.86
C THR A 24 5.11 -0.71 21.65
N ALA A 25 4.06 -0.73 22.47
CA ALA A 25 2.91 -1.63 22.29
C ALA A 25 2.07 -1.30 21.05
N THR A 26 2.02 -0.03 20.61
CA THR A 26 1.32 0.32 19.36
C THR A 26 2.07 -0.18 18.13
N VAL A 27 3.38 0.09 18.03
CA VAL A 27 4.22 -0.40 16.92
C VAL A 27 4.25 -1.93 16.89
N THR A 28 4.57 -2.58 18.02
CA THR A 28 4.62 -4.05 18.09
C THR A 28 3.24 -4.70 17.92
N GLY A 29 2.17 -4.03 18.36
CA GLY A 29 0.78 -4.45 18.13
C GLY A 29 0.43 -4.46 16.64
N ILE A 30 0.72 -3.38 15.92
CA ILE A 30 0.50 -3.29 14.46
C ILE A 30 1.37 -4.32 13.73
N GLU A 31 2.64 -4.52 14.11
CA GLU A 31 3.51 -5.55 13.53
C GLU A 31 2.92 -6.97 13.71
N SER A 32 2.37 -7.26 14.90
CA SER A 32 1.69 -8.53 15.15
C SER A 32 0.43 -8.69 14.29
N GLU A 33 -0.36 -7.63 14.13
CA GLU A 33 -1.57 -7.66 13.29
C GLU A 33 -1.22 -7.85 11.81
N ILE A 34 -0.17 -7.19 11.31
CA ILE A 34 0.36 -7.41 9.95
C ILE A 34 0.74 -8.87 9.77
N SER A 35 1.44 -9.48 10.74
CA SER A 35 1.84 -10.88 10.66
C SER A 35 0.63 -11.84 10.59
N ILE A 36 -0.42 -11.57 11.38
CA ILE A 36 -1.67 -12.33 11.35
C ILE A 36 -2.36 -12.19 9.99
N LYS A 37 -2.54 -10.95 9.52
CA LYS A 37 -3.22 -10.66 8.25
C LYS A 37 -2.44 -11.18 7.05
N GLN A 38 -1.11 -11.22 7.12
CA GLN A 38 -0.26 -11.82 6.09
C GLN A 38 -0.50 -13.32 5.99
N THR A 39 -0.62 -14.00 7.13
CA THR A 39 -0.94 -15.43 7.18
C THR A 39 -2.33 -15.71 6.60
N GLU A 40 -3.33 -14.89 6.92
CA GLU A 40 -4.68 -14.98 6.34
C GLU A 40 -4.65 -14.77 4.80
N TYR A 41 -3.81 -13.86 4.31
CA TYR A 41 -3.68 -13.57 2.87
C TYR A 41 -3.01 -14.70 2.12
N ASP A 42 -1.97 -15.28 2.69
CA ASP A 42 -1.26 -16.43 2.14
C ASP A 42 -2.18 -17.66 2.09
N ASN A 43 -2.95 -17.90 3.15
CA ASN A 43 -3.96 -18.97 3.18
C ASN A 43 -5.06 -18.76 2.12
N SER A 44 -5.60 -17.54 2.01
CA SER A 44 -6.61 -17.20 0.99
C SER A 44 -6.07 -17.38 -0.43
N THR A 45 -4.77 -17.12 -0.64
CA THR A 45 -4.10 -17.38 -1.93
C THR A 45 -4.06 -18.86 -2.25
N GLN A 46 -3.69 -19.72 -1.29
CA GLN A 46 -3.67 -21.17 -1.50
C GLN A 46 -5.08 -21.73 -1.75
N ILE A 47 -6.09 -21.23 -1.03
CA ILE A 47 -7.49 -21.61 -1.24
C ILE A 47 -7.92 -21.22 -2.66
N LEU A 48 -7.63 -19.99 -3.10
CA LEU A 48 -7.96 -19.54 -4.46
C LEU A 48 -7.32 -20.41 -5.53
N GLU A 49 -6.02 -20.73 -5.40
CA GLU A 49 -5.30 -21.59 -6.35
C GLU A 49 -5.91 -23.00 -6.43
N LYS A 50 -6.27 -23.57 -5.28
CA LYS A 50 -6.96 -24.86 -5.21
C LYS A 50 -8.29 -24.79 -5.95
N HIS A 51 -9.08 -23.75 -5.69
CA HIS A 51 -10.38 -23.59 -6.34
C HIS A 51 -10.24 -23.41 -7.86
N LEU A 52 -9.31 -22.56 -8.33
CA LEU A 52 -9.05 -22.39 -9.77
C LEU A 52 -8.67 -23.71 -10.46
N LYS A 53 -7.91 -24.58 -9.77
CA LYS A 53 -7.54 -25.90 -10.29
C LYS A 53 -8.76 -26.84 -10.39
N GLU A 54 -9.61 -26.85 -9.37
CA GLU A 54 -10.84 -27.64 -9.37
C GLU A 54 -11.80 -27.16 -10.48
N GLU A 55 -11.95 -25.85 -10.68
CA GLU A 55 -12.76 -25.30 -11.76
C GLU A 55 -12.22 -25.77 -13.13
N SER A 56 -10.90 -25.72 -13.34
CA SER A 56 -10.28 -26.21 -14.57
C SER A 56 -10.57 -27.70 -14.82
N GLN A 57 -10.54 -28.53 -13.78
CA GLN A 57 -10.91 -29.96 -13.89
C GLN A 57 -12.38 -30.15 -14.24
N LEU A 58 -13.28 -29.39 -13.61
CA LEU A 58 -14.71 -29.43 -13.92
C LEU A 58 -14.98 -29.01 -15.37
N GLN A 59 -14.26 -28.01 -15.89
CA GLN A 59 -14.34 -27.58 -17.29
C GLN A 59 -13.87 -28.68 -18.25
N SER A 60 -12.76 -29.37 -17.96
CA SER A 60 -12.31 -30.50 -18.78
C SER A 60 -13.32 -31.66 -18.80
N GLN A 61 -13.97 -31.95 -17.66
CA GLN A 61 -15.04 -32.95 -17.61
C GLN A 61 -16.27 -32.54 -18.42
N LEU A 62 -16.66 -31.25 -18.38
CA LEU A 62 -17.74 -30.73 -19.20
C LEU A 62 -17.44 -30.88 -20.70
N GLU A 63 -16.19 -30.65 -21.12
CA GLU A 63 -15.78 -30.83 -22.50
C GLU A 63 -15.88 -32.29 -22.94
N LEU A 64 -15.47 -33.24 -22.08
CA LEU A 64 -15.64 -34.67 -22.34
C LEU A 64 -17.12 -35.07 -22.48
N LEU A 65 -17.99 -34.59 -21.60
CA LEU A 65 -19.44 -34.84 -21.67
C LEU A 65 -20.06 -34.24 -22.94
N ARG A 66 -19.61 -33.05 -23.37
CA ARG A 66 -20.03 -32.43 -24.64
C ARG A 66 -19.59 -33.26 -25.83
N SER A 67 -18.35 -33.74 -25.84
CA SER A 67 -17.86 -34.66 -26.88
C SER A 67 -18.71 -35.94 -26.93
N ARG A 68 -18.96 -36.57 -25.77
CA ARG A 68 -19.82 -37.75 -25.66
C ARG A 68 -21.25 -37.50 -26.13
N SER A 69 -21.79 -36.29 -25.90
CA SER A 69 -23.12 -35.92 -26.39
C SER A 69 -23.21 -36.04 -27.91
N THR A 70 -22.16 -35.62 -28.63
CA THR A 70 -22.15 -35.70 -30.10
C THR A 70 -22.12 -37.14 -30.62
N GLU A 71 -21.40 -38.02 -29.92
CA GLU A 71 -21.34 -39.45 -30.23
C GLU A 71 -22.68 -40.14 -29.94
N LEU A 72 -23.26 -39.89 -28.77
CA LEU A 72 -24.58 -40.44 -28.39
C LEU A 72 -25.70 -39.97 -29.32
N ASP A 73 -25.64 -38.73 -29.82
CA ASP A 73 -26.59 -38.25 -30.85
C ASP A 73 -26.47 -39.05 -32.15
N LYS A 74 -25.23 -39.36 -32.58
CA LYS A 74 -24.98 -40.21 -33.76
C LYS A 74 -25.49 -41.63 -33.54
N GLU A 75 -25.18 -42.25 -32.40
CA GLU A 75 -25.65 -43.60 -32.06
C GLU A 75 -27.17 -43.69 -31.99
N LYS A 76 -27.82 -42.70 -31.36
CA LYS A 76 -29.28 -42.61 -31.30
C LYS A 76 -29.90 -42.53 -32.69
N ASN A 77 -29.35 -41.71 -33.58
CA ASN A 77 -29.86 -41.57 -34.94
C ASN A 77 -29.64 -42.85 -35.76
N GLN A 78 -28.47 -43.50 -35.62
CA GLN A 78 -28.21 -44.78 -36.26
C GLN A 78 -29.14 -45.90 -35.75
N ALA A 79 -29.42 -45.94 -34.44
CA ALA A 79 -30.37 -46.89 -33.87
C ALA A 79 -31.80 -46.63 -34.34
N LEU A 80 -32.18 -45.35 -34.50
CA LEU A 80 -33.47 -44.94 -35.08
C LEU A 80 -33.60 -45.40 -36.53
N ASP A 81 -32.59 -45.16 -37.36
CA ASP A 81 -32.57 -45.57 -38.77
C ASP A 81 -32.67 -47.10 -38.91
N ALA A 82 -31.90 -47.85 -38.11
CA ALA A 82 -31.96 -49.31 -38.09
C ALA A 82 -33.33 -49.82 -37.62
N MET A 83 -33.94 -49.19 -36.62
CA MET A 83 -35.27 -49.54 -36.15
C MET A 83 -36.33 -49.26 -37.24
N ASN A 84 -36.27 -48.09 -37.89
CA ASN A 84 -37.17 -47.72 -38.99
C ASN A 84 -37.07 -48.68 -40.17
N GLU A 85 -35.87 -49.16 -40.49
CA GLU A 85 -35.65 -50.15 -41.54
C GLU A 85 -36.30 -51.51 -41.18
N MET A 86 -36.18 -51.95 -39.93
CA MET A 86 -36.86 -53.18 -39.47
C MET A 86 -38.40 -53.02 -39.50
N TYR A 87 -38.92 -51.83 -39.16
CA TYR A 87 -40.36 -51.53 -39.30
C TYR A 87 -40.86 -51.58 -40.74
N ARG A 88 -40.03 -51.20 -41.73
CA ARG A 88 -40.41 -51.34 -43.15
C ARG A 88 -40.53 -52.80 -43.57
N ARG A 89 -39.62 -53.66 -43.10
CA ARG A 89 -39.63 -55.10 -43.41
C ARG A 89 -40.82 -55.86 -42.82
N LEU A 90 -41.36 -55.38 -41.70
CA LEU A 90 -42.60 -55.91 -41.11
C LEU A 90 -43.82 -55.83 -42.03
N ILE A 91 -43.81 -54.94 -43.03
CA ILE A 91 -44.86 -54.86 -44.05
C ILE A 91 -44.86 -56.12 -44.92
N ASP A 92 -43.68 -56.65 -45.23
CA ASP A 92 -43.49 -57.83 -46.09
C ASP A 92 -43.45 -59.15 -45.28
N ASP A 93 -42.98 -59.10 -44.02
CA ASP A 93 -42.95 -60.25 -43.09
C ASP A 93 -43.50 -59.86 -41.71
N PRO A 94 -44.80 -60.13 -41.45
CA PRO A 94 -45.44 -59.82 -40.17
C PRO A 94 -44.91 -60.65 -38.98
N THR A 95 -44.11 -61.69 -39.21
CA THR A 95 -43.57 -62.56 -38.14
C THR A 95 -42.20 -62.12 -37.63
N LEU A 96 -41.60 -61.10 -38.26
CA LEU A 96 -40.27 -60.58 -37.92
C LEU A 96 -40.24 -59.93 -36.52
N ASP A 97 -39.37 -60.43 -35.64
CA ASP A 97 -39.14 -59.84 -34.31
C ASP A 97 -38.24 -58.59 -34.41
N ILE A 98 -38.78 -57.44 -33.99
CA ILE A 98 -38.08 -56.14 -33.96
C ILE A 98 -37.74 -55.67 -32.54
N SER A 99 -38.03 -56.47 -31.52
CA SER A 99 -37.84 -56.12 -30.11
C SER A 99 -36.40 -55.68 -29.79
N ALA A 100 -35.41 -56.34 -30.41
CA ALA A 100 -34.00 -55.99 -30.26
C ALA A 100 -33.68 -54.58 -30.80
N ALA A 101 -34.27 -54.18 -31.94
CA ALA A 101 -34.06 -52.85 -32.52
C ALA A 101 -34.75 -51.77 -31.69
N GLN A 102 -35.98 -52.04 -31.20
CA GLN A 102 -36.70 -51.17 -30.28
C GLN A 102 -35.91 -50.95 -28.98
N SER A 103 -35.41 -52.03 -28.37
CA SER A 103 -34.62 -51.98 -27.14
C SER A 103 -33.32 -51.19 -27.34
N ARG A 104 -32.62 -51.39 -28.47
CA ARG A 104 -31.41 -50.63 -28.80
C ARG A 104 -31.68 -49.14 -28.94
N TYR A 105 -32.74 -48.74 -29.64
CA TYR A 105 -33.11 -47.34 -29.77
C TYR A 105 -33.52 -46.74 -28.41
N GLN A 106 -34.34 -47.45 -27.63
CA GLN A 106 -34.74 -47.01 -26.30
C GLN A 106 -33.53 -46.79 -25.39
N LYS A 107 -32.55 -47.71 -25.41
CA LYS A 107 -31.28 -47.55 -24.68
C LYS A 107 -30.51 -46.31 -25.13
N ALA A 108 -30.35 -46.09 -26.44
CA ALA A 108 -29.63 -44.92 -26.95
C ALA A 108 -30.30 -43.59 -26.57
N VAL A 109 -31.64 -43.54 -26.52
CA VAL A 109 -32.39 -42.38 -26.02
C VAL A 109 -32.14 -42.14 -24.53
N VAL A 110 -32.14 -43.19 -23.71
CA VAL A 110 -31.87 -43.08 -22.27
C VAL A 110 -30.43 -42.63 -22.02
N ASP A 111 -29.44 -43.22 -22.70
CA ASP A 111 -28.03 -42.88 -22.54
C ASP A 111 -27.78 -41.41 -22.98
N HIS A 112 -28.39 -40.96 -24.08
CA HIS A 112 -28.34 -39.55 -24.52
C HIS A 112 -28.96 -38.59 -23.52
N LYS A 113 -30.13 -38.93 -22.98
CA LYS A 113 -30.80 -38.14 -21.94
C LYS A 113 -29.94 -38.05 -20.68
N GLN A 114 -29.39 -39.17 -20.21
CA GLN A 114 -28.53 -39.19 -19.04
C GLN A 114 -27.31 -38.29 -19.23
N ASN A 115 -26.64 -38.33 -20.40
CA ASN A 115 -25.51 -37.46 -20.68
C ASN A 115 -25.90 -35.97 -20.70
N LYS A 116 -27.11 -35.62 -21.16
CA LYS A 116 -27.63 -34.24 -21.07
C LYS A 116 -27.86 -33.81 -19.62
N ASP A 117 -28.41 -34.70 -18.80
CA ASP A 117 -28.61 -34.44 -17.37
C ASP A 117 -27.25 -34.27 -16.66
N ASP A 118 -26.25 -35.09 -17.00
CA ASP A 118 -24.87 -34.98 -16.51
C ASP A 118 -24.21 -33.65 -16.91
N ILE A 119 -24.39 -33.20 -18.18
CA ILE A 119 -23.93 -31.87 -18.63
C ILE A 119 -24.58 -30.76 -17.80
N SER A 120 -25.90 -30.85 -17.55
CA SER A 120 -26.63 -29.85 -16.77
C SER A 120 -26.13 -29.80 -15.32
N MET A 121 -25.90 -30.96 -14.69
CA MET A 121 -25.33 -31.03 -13.34
C MET A 121 -23.91 -30.45 -13.30
N GLN A 122 -23.08 -30.76 -14.30
CA GLN A 122 -21.72 -30.24 -14.40
C GLN A 122 -21.70 -28.71 -14.55
N LEU A 123 -22.60 -28.15 -15.37
CA LEU A 123 -22.75 -26.70 -15.52
C LEU A 123 -23.17 -26.03 -14.20
N ALA A 124 -24.09 -26.65 -13.44
CA ALA A 124 -24.49 -26.14 -12.13
C ALA A 124 -23.33 -26.19 -11.12
N ALA A 125 -22.51 -27.25 -11.13
CA ALA A 125 -21.32 -27.37 -10.29
C ALA A 125 -20.28 -26.28 -10.62
N ILE A 126 -19.98 -26.06 -11.91
CA ILE A 126 -19.08 -24.98 -12.36
C ILE A 126 -19.62 -23.61 -11.93
N ALA A 127 -20.92 -23.35 -12.10
CA ALA A 127 -21.53 -22.09 -11.70
C ALA A 127 -21.44 -21.85 -10.18
N SER A 128 -21.65 -22.89 -9.36
CA SER A 128 -21.47 -22.81 -7.91
C SER A 128 -20.03 -22.51 -7.54
N HIS A 129 -19.08 -23.23 -8.15
CA HIS A 129 -17.66 -23.12 -7.85
C HIS A 129 -17.09 -21.74 -8.23
N ARG A 130 -17.53 -21.19 -9.37
CA ARG A 130 -17.24 -19.82 -9.77
C ARG A 130 -17.69 -18.81 -8.71
N LYS A 131 -18.89 -18.98 -8.15
CA LYS A 131 -19.38 -18.08 -7.10
C LYS A 131 -18.49 -18.09 -5.86
N ASP A 132 -17.92 -19.24 -5.50
CA ASP A 132 -16.98 -19.36 -4.39
C ASP A 132 -15.65 -18.65 -4.72
N ILE A 133 -15.12 -18.86 -5.92
CA ILE A 133 -13.92 -18.15 -6.42
C ILE A 133 -14.09 -16.64 -6.33
N GLU A 134 -15.25 -16.13 -6.72
CA GLU A 134 -15.53 -14.70 -6.70
C GLU A 134 -15.56 -14.14 -5.27
N GLN A 135 -16.16 -14.86 -4.32
CA GLN A 135 -16.11 -14.46 -2.91
C GLN A 135 -14.68 -14.46 -2.37
N ILE A 136 -13.89 -15.49 -2.70
CA ILE A 136 -12.49 -15.60 -2.28
C ILE A 136 -11.65 -14.46 -2.87
N ARG A 137 -11.86 -14.07 -4.13
CA ARG A 137 -11.13 -12.96 -4.76
C ARG A 137 -11.40 -11.62 -4.08
N VAL A 138 -12.67 -11.32 -3.80
CA VAL A 138 -13.03 -10.08 -3.09
C VAL A 138 -12.44 -10.08 -1.68
N ALA A 139 -12.58 -11.17 -0.92
CA ALA A 139 -12.00 -11.31 0.42
C ALA A 139 -10.47 -11.16 0.40
N LYS A 140 -9.80 -11.82 -0.55
CA LYS A 140 -8.34 -11.69 -0.72
C LYS A 140 -7.91 -10.25 -1.01
N HIS A 141 -8.65 -9.54 -1.84
CA HIS A 141 -8.30 -8.17 -2.19
C HIS A 141 -8.56 -7.17 -1.06
N THR A 142 -9.66 -7.35 -0.34
CA THR A 142 -9.97 -6.56 0.87
C THR A 142 -8.97 -6.80 2.00
N LEU A 143 -8.50 -8.04 2.16
CA LEU A 143 -7.42 -8.39 3.07
C LEU A 143 -6.07 -7.78 2.67
N LEU A 144 -5.74 -7.77 1.37
CA LEU A 144 -4.57 -7.08 0.86
C LEU A 144 -4.62 -5.58 1.17
N ASN A 145 -5.78 -4.95 0.95
CA ASN A 145 -5.96 -3.55 1.33
C ASN A 145 -5.74 -3.34 2.83
N THR A 146 -6.26 -4.22 3.69
CA THR A 146 -6.01 -4.17 5.15
C THR A 146 -4.52 -4.25 5.47
N LEU A 147 -3.79 -5.16 4.83
CA LEU A 147 -2.34 -5.30 5.02
C LEU A 147 -1.59 -4.03 4.66
N GLU A 148 -1.87 -3.46 3.48
CA GLU A 148 -1.24 -2.22 3.03
C GLU A 148 -1.62 -1.05 3.94
N SER A 149 -2.87 -0.98 4.39
CA SER A 149 -3.36 0.00 5.37
C SER A 149 -2.62 -0.09 6.71
N LEU A 150 -2.34 -1.30 7.19
CA LEU A 150 -1.59 -1.51 8.43
C LEU A 150 -0.12 -1.10 8.26
N LYS A 151 0.48 -1.29 7.08
CA LYS A 151 1.85 -0.80 6.79
C LYS A 151 1.93 0.72 6.80
N GLU A 152 0.91 1.41 6.27
CA GLU A 152 0.79 2.87 6.34
C GLU A 152 0.68 3.35 7.80
N GLN A 153 -0.11 2.66 8.62
CA GLN A 153 -0.25 2.94 10.05
C GLN A 153 1.02 2.65 10.83
N LEU A 154 1.70 1.53 10.53
CA LEU A 154 2.99 1.18 11.14
C LEU A 154 4.03 2.27 10.88
N THR A 155 4.09 2.77 9.65
CA THR A 155 5.03 3.83 9.27
C THR A 155 4.75 5.12 10.04
N THR A 156 3.48 5.49 10.15
CA THR A 156 3.04 6.65 10.95
C THR A 156 3.39 6.46 12.43
N ALA A 157 3.08 5.30 13.00
CA ALA A 157 3.37 5.00 14.40
C ALA A 157 4.88 5.00 14.72
N ARG A 158 5.72 4.53 13.80
CA ARG A 158 7.18 4.60 13.92
C ARG A 158 7.69 6.05 13.93
N VAL A 159 7.17 6.90 13.05
CA VAL A 159 7.52 8.34 13.01
C VAL A 159 7.12 9.04 14.30
N GLU A 160 5.89 8.83 14.78
CA GLU A 160 5.40 9.46 16.01
C GLU A 160 6.15 8.95 17.25
N ARG A 161 6.45 7.65 17.33
CA ARG A 161 7.31 7.10 18.38
C ARG A 161 8.68 7.79 18.38
N LEU A 162 9.31 7.90 17.21
CA LEU A 162 10.61 8.55 17.10
C LEU A 162 10.54 10.03 17.51
N ARG A 163 9.47 10.74 17.09
CA ARG A 163 9.21 12.13 17.51
C ARG A 163 9.14 12.24 19.03
N ASN A 164 8.33 11.39 19.66
CA ASN A 164 8.16 11.38 21.11
C ASN A 164 9.47 11.11 21.83
N GLU A 165 10.25 10.13 21.38
CA GLU A 165 11.55 9.79 21.94
C GLU A 165 12.54 10.95 21.89
N PHE A 166 12.58 11.70 20.79
CA PHE A 166 13.41 12.91 20.67
C PHE A 166 12.94 14.05 21.59
N THR A 167 11.63 14.20 21.80
CA THR A 167 11.06 15.33 22.57
C THR A 167 10.98 15.12 24.07
N ARG A 168 11.55 14.02 24.58
CA ARG A 168 11.58 13.75 26.02
C ARG A 168 12.42 14.78 26.77
N GLU A 169 11.93 15.20 27.94
CA GLU A 169 12.72 16.00 28.86
C GLU A 169 13.61 15.11 29.70
N GLY A 170 14.72 15.63 30.20
CA GLY A 170 15.49 14.94 31.23
C GLY A 170 16.46 15.88 31.91
N THR A 171 16.89 15.47 33.10
CA THR A 171 17.83 16.26 33.91
C THR A 171 19.17 15.56 33.98
N LEU A 172 20.24 16.32 33.78
CA LEU A 172 21.61 15.84 33.86
C LEU A 172 22.44 16.68 34.80
N GLU A 173 23.18 16.00 35.68
CA GLU A 173 24.26 16.61 36.45
C GLU A 173 25.58 16.47 35.72
N VAL A 174 26.27 17.59 35.52
CA VAL A 174 27.54 17.64 34.78
C VAL A 174 28.59 18.39 35.57
N ASN A 175 29.64 17.66 35.91
CA ASN A 175 30.89 18.22 36.42
C ASN A 175 31.77 18.70 35.25
N HIS A 176 32.22 19.95 35.31
CA HIS A 176 33.16 20.53 34.35
C HIS A 176 34.24 21.35 35.06
N THR A 177 35.48 21.23 34.56
CA THR A 177 36.64 21.92 35.10
C THR A 177 37.29 22.73 34.00
N ILE A 178 37.57 23.99 34.29
CA ILE A 178 38.32 24.88 33.39
C ILE A 178 39.51 25.50 34.11
N ASN A 179 40.54 25.86 33.36
CA ASN A 179 41.62 26.71 33.85
C ASN A 179 41.26 28.18 33.61
N CYS A 180 41.38 29.01 34.65
CA CYS A 180 41.16 30.45 34.56
C CYS A 180 42.38 31.14 33.96
N LYS A 181 42.15 32.00 32.96
CA LYS A 181 43.20 32.82 32.35
C LYS A 181 43.69 33.84 33.37
N ARG A 182 45.00 34.06 33.42
CA ARG A 182 45.60 35.10 34.29
C ARG A 182 45.10 36.52 34.00
N THR A 183 44.54 36.75 32.82
CA THR A 183 44.05 38.04 32.34
C THR A 183 42.55 38.24 32.52
N GLU A 184 41.81 37.24 33.04
CA GLU A 184 40.35 37.35 33.24
C GLU A 184 40.00 37.48 34.73
N THR A 185 38.81 38.02 35.03
CA THR A 185 38.30 38.11 36.41
C THR A 185 37.77 36.76 36.86
N LEU A 186 37.72 36.52 38.18
CA LEU A 186 37.15 35.28 38.73
C LEU A 186 35.68 35.09 38.27
N ALA A 187 34.87 36.16 38.29
CA ALA A 187 33.50 36.12 37.79
C ALA A 187 33.43 35.76 36.29
N ALA A 188 34.34 36.29 35.46
CA ALA A 188 34.42 35.90 34.05
C ALA A 188 34.83 34.43 33.87
N CYS A 189 35.73 33.92 34.72
CA CYS A 189 36.07 32.51 34.74
C CYS A 189 34.86 31.64 35.14
N GLU A 190 34.12 32.00 36.18
CA GLU A 190 32.92 31.27 36.61
C GLU A 190 31.87 31.19 35.50
N GLN A 191 31.54 32.32 34.88
CA GLN A 191 30.58 32.39 33.77
C GLN A 191 31.02 31.52 32.59
N ARG A 192 32.31 31.55 32.24
CA ARG A 192 32.86 30.70 31.19
C ARG A 192 32.79 29.21 31.58
N GLY A 193 33.05 28.87 32.83
CA GLY A 193 32.95 27.51 33.35
C GLY A 193 31.52 26.97 33.27
N GLN A 194 30.54 27.78 33.67
CA GLN A 194 29.12 27.45 33.55
C GLN A 194 28.70 27.29 32.09
N GLN A 195 29.10 28.19 31.20
CA GLN A 195 28.79 28.10 29.77
C GLN A 195 29.37 26.82 29.13
N MET A 196 30.63 26.48 29.42
CA MET A 196 31.24 25.24 28.92
C MET A 196 30.63 23.98 29.56
N GLY A 197 30.21 24.07 30.83
CA GLY A 197 29.42 23.03 31.50
C GLY A 197 28.07 22.78 30.82
N LEU A 198 27.34 23.84 30.46
CA LEU A 198 26.09 23.76 29.69
C LEU A 198 26.31 23.14 28.30
N GLN A 199 27.39 23.50 27.60
CA GLN A 199 27.76 22.87 26.33
C GLN A 199 28.03 21.37 26.49
N LYS A 200 28.74 20.98 27.56
CA LYS A 200 28.99 19.57 27.90
C LYS A 200 27.70 18.83 28.23
N ALA A 201 26.79 19.45 28.99
CA ALA A 201 25.48 18.89 29.32
C ALA A 201 24.61 18.69 28.07
N THR A 202 24.54 19.70 27.21
CA THR A 202 23.81 19.64 25.93
C THR A 202 24.34 18.50 25.07
N LYS A 203 25.66 18.39 24.89
CA LYS A 203 26.27 17.33 24.09
C LYS A 203 25.94 15.94 24.65
N ARG A 204 26.12 15.75 25.96
CA ARG A 204 25.82 14.47 26.64
C ARG A 204 24.34 14.10 26.54
N PHE A 205 23.45 15.08 26.67
CA PHE A 205 22.01 14.88 26.53
C PHE A 205 21.64 14.38 25.13
N VAL A 206 22.17 15.01 24.07
CA VAL A 206 21.95 14.54 22.70
C VAL A 206 22.54 13.14 22.52
N ASP A 207 23.76 12.86 22.98
CA ASP A 207 24.36 11.52 22.92
C ASP A 207 23.45 10.46 23.57
N GLN A 208 22.84 10.79 24.72
CA GLN A 208 21.94 9.89 25.43
C GLN A 208 20.56 9.74 24.78
N ILE A 209 20.02 10.77 24.12
CA ILE A 209 18.79 10.63 23.33
C ILE A 209 19.03 9.56 22.27
N PHE A 210 20.06 9.75 21.44
CA PHE A 210 20.35 8.86 20.32
C PHE A 210 20.64 7.42 20.76
N ALA A 211 21.43 7.24 21.82
CA ALA A 211 21.76 5.92 22.35
C ALA A 211 20.55 5.14 22.93
N ASN A 212 19.46 5.83 23.25
CA ASN A 212 18.25 5.23 23.84
C ASN A 212 17.04 5.22 22.90
N LEU A 213 17.23 5.56 21.61
CA LEU A 213 16.16 5.45 20.61
C LEU A 213 15.81 3.98 20.38
N THR A 214 14.52 3.69 20.18
CA THR A 214 14.08 2.31 19.86
C THR A 214 14.57 1.84 18.50
N GLU A 215 14.83 2.77 17.58
CA GLU A 215 15.38 2.51 16.25
C GLU A 215 16.82 3.03 16.09
N GLU A 216 17.60 3.02 17.17
CA GLU A 216 19.00 3.49 17.23
C GLU A 216 19.84 3.00 16.04
N ARG A 217 19.77 1.70 15.70
CA ARG A 217 20.53 1.12 14.58
C ARG A 217 20.29 1.79 13.22
N ILE A 218 19.09 2.33 13.00
CA ILE A 218 18.69 2.99 11.76
C ILE A 218 19.02 4.49 11.83
N VAL A 219 18.85 5.09 13.00
CA VAL A 219 18.91 6.53 13.21
C VAL A 219 20.34 7.03 13.48
N GLU A 220 21.14 6.28 14.25
CA GLU A 220 22.50 6.67 14.67
C GLU A 220 23.45 6.91 13.49
N PRO A 221 23.48 6.07 12.43
CA PRO A 221 24.29 6.35 11.24
C PRO A 221 23.93 7.68 10.54
N LYS A 222 22.72 8.18 10.76
CA LYS A 222 22.18 9.41 10.17
C LYS A 222 22.09 10.57 11.17
N ARG A 223 22.74 10.46 12.33
CA ARG A 223 22.70 11.44 13.43
C ARG A 223 22.96 12.88 12.96
N ASN A 224 23.91 13.08 12.06
CA ASN A 224 24.25 14.41 11.52
C ASN A 224 23.12 15.02 10.67
N MET A 225 22.24 14.20 10.10
CA MET A 225 21.10 14.65 9.30
C MET A 225 19.92 15.08 10.17
N ALA A 226 19.81 14.57 11.40
CA ALA A 226 18.70 14.84 12.31
C ALA A 226 18.52 16.34 12.58
N GLY A 227 19.61 17.11 12.63
CA GLY A 227 19.57 18.50 13.07
C GLY A 227 18.98 18.63 14.49
N ALA A 228 19.23 17.63 15.34
CA ALA A 228 18.72 17.61 16.70
C ALA A 228 19.25 18.81 17.49
N GLN A 229 18.32 19.52 18.12
CA GLN A 229 18.57 20.65 19.00
C GLN A 229 18.15 20.28 20.42
N VAL A 230 18.60 21.09 21.38
CA VAL A 230 18.23 20.92 22.78
C VAL A 230 17.76 22.27 23.30
N GLN A 231 16.57 22.27 23.87
CA GLN A 231 16.04 23.38 24.62
C GLN A 231 16.42 23.20 26.10
N ILE A 232 17.12 24.18 26.67
CA ILE A 232 17.40 24.20 28.10
C ILE A 232 16.15 24.76 28.80
N LEU A 233 15.51 23.96 29.64
CA LEU A 233 14.33 24.35 30.41
C LEU A 233 14.72 25.01 31.73
N SER A 234 15.71 24.46 32.42
CA SER A 234 16.30 25.05 33.61
C SER A 234 17.75 24.64 33.79
N SER A 235 18.55 25.49 34.44
CA SER A 235 19.92 25.17 34.81
C SER A 235 20.30 25.86 36.11
N HIS A 236 20.91 25.14 37.04
CA HIS A 236 21.43 25.72 38.28
C HIS A 236 22.75 25.05 38.69
N VAL A 237 23.57 25.81 39.41
CA VAL A 237 24.83 25.32 39.99
C VAL A 237 24.50 24.54 41.26
N VAL A 238 24.86 23.26 41.28
CA VAL A 238 24.73 22.40 42.48
C VAL A 238 25.86 22.72 43.46
N ASN A 239 27.09 22.76 42.95
CA ASN A 239 28.26 23.22 43.69
C ASN A 239 29.32 23.78 42.72
N SER A 240 30.20 24.62 43.24
CA SER A 240 31.37 25.08 42.48
C SER A 240 32.51 25.46 43.43
N ALA A 241 33.74 25.33 42.97
CA ALA A 241 34.92 25.65 43.77
C ALA A 241 36.12 26.00 42.89
N PHE A 242 36.91 26.98 43.33
CA PHE A 242 38.26 27.18 42.84
C PHE A 242 39.21 26.20 43.53
N SER A 243 39.99 25.48 42.74
CA SER A 243 41.06 24.61 43.22
C SER A 243 42.42 25.20 42.88
N GLY A 244 43.46 24.72 43.57
CA GLY A 244 44.85 25.17 43.35
C GLY A 244 45.26 25.15 41.87
N GLN A 245 46.18 26.06 41.51
CA GLN A 245 46.67 26.28 40.13
C GLN A 245 45.70 27.00 39.18
N GLY A 246 44.72 27.72 39.71
CA GLY A 246 43.81 28.57 38.91
C GLY A 246 42.73 27.80 38.18
N ASN A 247 42.35 26.61 38.67
CA ASN A 247 41.27 25.82 38.11
C ASN A 247 39.94 26.16 38.80
N TYR A 248 38.86 26.22 38.02
CA TYR A 248 37.49 26.36 38.51
C TYR A 248 36.71 25.10 38.15
N ASN A 249 36.07 24.49 39.15
CA ASN A 249 35.22 23.31 39.01
C ASN A 249 33.77 23.73 39.24
N VAL A 250 32.86 23.28 38.38
CA VAL A 250 31.42 23.51 38.52
C VAL A 250 30.65 22.21 38.28
N ASN A 251 29.70 21.92 39.17
CA ASN A 251 28.66 20.93 38.95
C ASN A 251 27.36 21.65 38.61
N LEU A 252 26.81 21.39 37.43
CA LEU A 252 25.54 21.94 36.96
C LEU A 252 24.48 20.86 36.92
N SER A 253 23.31 21.15 37.46
CA SER A 253 22.09 20.37 37.19
C SER A 253 21.28 21.10 36.12
N VAL A 254 21.05 20.43 35.00
CA VAL A 254 20.46 21.02 33.79
C VAL A 254 19.29 20.16 33.34
N THR A 255 18.09 20.74 33.31
CA THR A 255 16.90 20.11 32.72
C THR A 255 16.77 20.57 31.27
N MET A 256 16.69 19.61 30.36
CA MET A 256 16.71 19.82 28.91
C MET A 256 15.59 19.05 28.25
N ARG A 257 15.14 19.52 27.08
CA ARG A 257 14.24 18.83 26.17
C ARG A 257 14.87 18.74 24.80
N GLY A 258 14.82 17.59 24.16
CA GLY A 258 15.29 17.45 22.78
C GLY A 258 14.28 18.02 21.80
N GLU A 259 14.77 18.53 20.67
CA GLU A 259 13.95 18.98 19.56
C GLU A 259 14.53 18.46 18.25
N VAL A 260 13.66 18.03 17.35
CA VAL A 260 14.05 17.60 16.01
C VAL A 260 13.01 18.13 15.03
N ASN A 261 13.48 18.68 13.92
CA ASN A 261 12.58 19.16 12.88
C ASN A 261 11.78 17.98 12.32
N SER A 262 10.46 18.12 12.27
CA SER A 262 9.57 17.05 11.80
C SER A 262 9.97 16.54 10.41
N SER A 263 10.33 17.42 9.47
CA SER A 263 10.74 17.01 8.12
C SER A 263 12.01 16.15 8.09
N ARG A 264 12.81 16.13 9.16
CA ARG A 264 14.04 15.35 9.25
C ARG A 264 13.81 13.95 9.84
N LEU A 265 12.74 13.74 10.61
CA LEU A 265 12.37 12.44 11.17
C LEU A 265 12.20 11.37 10.08
N CYS A 266 11.55 11.74 8.98
CA CYS A 266 11.31 10.84 7.85
C CYS A 266 12.63 10.40 7.19
N ASN A 267 13.58 11.33 7.03
CA ASN A 267 14.90 11.01 6.51
C ASN A 267 15.67 10.04 7.43
N LEU A 268 15.53 10.20 8.75
CA LEU A 268 16.13 9.27 9.71
C LEU A 268 15.58 7.85 9.53
N LEU A 269 14.28 7.71 9.30
CA LEU A 269 13.64 6.41 9.07
C LEU A 269 13.67 5.93 7.61
N SER A 270 14.18 6.73 6.66
CA SER A 270 14.09 6.47 5.21
C SER A 270 12.65 6.27 4.73
N VAL A 271 11.71 7.10 5.20
CA VAL A 271 10.30 7.06 4.80
C VAL A 271 9.89 8.35 4.09
N ASP A 272 8.79 8.31 3.34
CA ASP A 272 8.26 9.46 2.59
C ASP A 272 7.94 10.64 3.52
N ASN A 273 8.31 11.86 3.12
CA ASN A 273 8.09 13.08 3.90
C ASN A 273 6.61 13.35 4.25
N ARG A 274 5.64 12.74 3.55
CA ARG A 274 4.21 12.84 3.88
C ARG A 274 3.89 12.41 5.31
N TYR A 275 4.63 11.44 5.85
CA TYR A 275 4.45 10.95 7.21
C TYR A 275 4.95 11.93 8.28
N CYS A 276 5.77 12.91 7.93
CA CYS A 276 6.37 13.84 8.88
C CYS A 276 5.98 15.31 8.69
N SER A 277 4.99 15.58 7.83
CA SER A 277 4.39 16.92 7.74
C SER A 277 3.59 17.22 9.03
N GLU A 278 3.54 18.48 9.47
CA GLU A 278 2.86 18.97 10.70
C GLU A 278 1.39 18.54 10.86
N TYR A 279 0.80 18.01 9.79
CA TYR A 279 -0.52 17.42 9.74
C TYR A 279 -0.42 16.01 9.17
N GLY A 280 0.28 15.12 9.88
CA GLY A 280 -0.10 13.71 9.85
C GLY A 280 -1.59 13.68 10.12
N SER A 281 -2.37 13.15 9.18
CA SER A 281 -3.82 13.08 9.36
C SER A 281 -4.06 12.40 10.71
N PRO A 282 -4.86 12.99 11.63
CA PRO A 282 -5.33 12.24 12.78
C PRO A 282 -5.86 10.94 12.24
N LEU A 283 -5.42 9.80 12.81
CA LEU A 283 -5.96 8.49 12.50
C LEU A 283 -7.47 8.64 12.36
N ALA A 284 -8.00 8.50 11.14
CA ALA A 284 -9.43 8.65 10.92
C ALA A 284 -10.09 7.63 11.84
N THR A 285 -10.91 8.12 12.76
CA THR A 285 -11.51 7.39 13.90
C THR A 285 -12.46 6.28 13.46
N THR A 286 -12.54 6.01 12.16
CA THR A 286 -13.51 5.15 11.51
C THR A 286 -12.94 3.77 11.15
N TYR A 287 -11.65 3.52 11.38
CA TYR A 287 -11.06 2.21 11.11
C TYR A 287 -9.93 1.85 12.09
N GLN A 288 -10.24 1.76 13.38
CA GLN A 288 -9.40 1.06 14.37
C GLN A 288 -10.26 0.72 15.62
N PRO A 289 -10.08 -0.44 16.28
CA PRO A 289 -10.36 -0.53 17.72
C PRO A 289 -9.56 0.57 18.42
N ALA A 290 -10.19 1.29 19.33
CA ALA A 290 -9.64 2.50 19.95
C ALA A 290 -8.26 2.27 20.61
N TYR A 291 -7.18 2.55 19.88
CA TYR A 291 -5.87 2.81 20.47
C TYR A 291 -5.85 4.28 20.87
N GLY A 292 -6.10 4.54 22.16
CA GLY A 292 -6.15 5.88 22.72
C GLY A 292 -4.83 6.62 22.51
N THR A 293 -4.89 7.78 21.87
CA THR A 293 -3.77 8.71 21.63
C THR A 293 -3.42 9.56 22.86
N THR A 294 -3.71 9.08 24.07
CA THR A 294 -3.32 9.76 25.31
C THR A 294 -1.90 9.37 25.67
N TYR A 295 -0.96 10.23 25.28
CA TYR A 295 0.45 10.16 25.65
C TYR A 295 0.66 10.81 27.03
N SER A 296 1.14 10.04 28.00
CA SER A 296 1.60 10.58 29.28
C SER A 296 2.92 9.93 29.70
N ASP A 297 4.04 10.59 29.41
CA ASP A 297 5.17 10.67 30.35
C ASP A 297 6.16 11.74 29.90
N SER A 298 6.61 12.59 30.82
CA SER A 298 7.36 13.81 30.49
C SER A 298 8.85 13.75 30.81
N GLN A 299 9.40 12.69 31.43
CA GLN A 299 10.78 12.73 31.94
C GLN A 299 11.61 11.44 31.77
N LEU A 300 12.79 11.59 31.18
CA LEU A 300 13.92 10.67 31.19
C LEU A 300 14.77 10.91 32.44
N THR A 301 15.03 9.86 33.21
CA THR A 301 16.03 9.85 34.28
C THR A 301 17.30 9.21 33.77
N PHE A 302 18.38 9.98 33.67
CA PHE A 302 19.69 9.47 33.26
C PHE A 302 20.54 9.19 34.50
N SER A 303 21.04 7.95 34.62
CA SER A 303 22.01 7.59 35.66
C SER A 303 23.44 7.70 35.13
N ASN A 304 24.32 8.27 35.95
CA ASN A 304 25.74 8.44 35.66
C ASN A 304 26.47 7.09 35.63
N ALA A 305 26.95 6.65 34.46
CA ALA A 305 27.93 5.58 34.37
C ALA A 305 28.95 5.87 33.25
N ALA A 306 30.06 6.51 33.62
CA ALA A 306 31.40 6.21 33.14
C ALA A 306 32.42 7.16 33.80
N ASP A 307 32.94 6.74 34.95
CA ASP A 307 34.38 6.63 35.15
C ASP A 307 34.67 5.52 36.18
N ASN A 308 35.57 4.61 35.81
CA ASN A 308 36.15 3.46 36.52
C ASN A 308 35.42 2.09 36.55
N THR A 309 35.95 1.19 35.68
CA THR A 309 36.14 -0.27 35.79
C THR A 309 34.95 -1.24 35.74
N ASP A 310 34.97 -2.06 34.68
CA ASP A 310 34.48 -3.43 34.45
C ASP A 310 33.06 -3.91 34.85
N THR A 311 32.46 -4.61 33.87
CA THR A 311 31.26 -5.47 33.85
C THR A 311 29.87 -4.83 33.91
N VAL A 312 29.17 -4.89 32.76
CA VAL A 312 27.71 -4.77 32.70
C VAL A 312 27.09 -6.16 32.88
N SER A 313 26.38 -6.36 33.98
CA SER A 313 25.40 -7.45 34.13
C SER A 313 24.01 -6.83 34.21
N VAL A 314 23.16 -7.16 33.24
CA VAL A 314 21.74 -6.78 33.25
C VAL A 314 20.99 -7.83 34.05
N SER A 315 20.64 -7.48 35.30
CA SER A 315 19.76 -8.31 36.12
C SER A 315 18.33 -8.19 35.60
N ARG A 316 17.87 -9.20 34.85
CA ARG A 316 16.44 -9.37 34.53
C ARG A 316 15.67 -9.66 35.81
N LEU A 317 14.91 -8.68 36.29
CA LEU A 317 13.86 -8.89 37.29
C LEU A 317 12.51 -9.01 36.56
N ASN A 318 12.23 -10.23 36.12
CA ASN A 318 10.90 -10.84 36.23
C ASN A 318 11.03 -12.34 35.96
N LYS A 319 11.11 -13.11 37.04
CA LYS A 319 10.74 -14.53 37.03
C LYS A 319 9.23 -14.57 37.25
N GLN A 320 8.47 -14.91 36.21
CA GLN A 320 7.27 -15.76 36.29
C GLN A 320 6.94 -16.29 34.87
N PRO A 321 6.21 -17.41 34.77
CA PRO A 321 6.69 -18.60 34.08
C PRO A 321 6.47 -18.55 32.56
N VAL A 322 7.49 -19.00 31.83
CA VAL A 322 7.36 -19.40 30.42
C VAL A 322 6.41 -20.59 30.38
N ARG A 323 5.25 -20.42 29.73
CA ARG A 323 4.43 -21.57 29.30
C ARG A 323 5.21 -22.30 28.22
N ASP A 324 5.48 -23.57 28.51
CA ASP A 324 6.04 -24.56 27.60
C ASP A 324 5.11 -24.73 26.39
N TYR A 325 5.53 -24.21 25.23
CA TYR A 325 5.01 -24.61 23.94
C TYR A 325 6.06 -25.48 23.27
N SER A 326 6.15 -26.73 23.71
CA SER A 326 6.87 -27.78 23.00
C SER A 326 6.11 -28.08 21.70
N VAL A 327 6.49 -27.40 20.61
CA VAL A 327 6.13 -27.79 19.26
C VAL A 327 7.04 -28.93 18.83
N LYS A 328 6.44 -30.09 18.58
CA LYS A 328 7.10 -31.29 18.05
C LYS A 328 7.81 -31.00 16.73
N ALA A 329 9.04 -31.46 16.63
CA ALA A 329 9.88 -31.40 15.45
C ALA A 329 9.27 -32.19 14.27
N ALA A 330 9.39 -31.61 13.06
CA ALA A 330 9.29 -32.30 11.78
C ALA A 330 10.66 -32.25 11.06
N PRO A 331 10.94 -33.17 10.12
CA PRO A 331 12.25 -33.79 9.98
C PRO A 331 13.22 -33.08 9.01
N THR A 332 14.50 -33.15 9.42
CA THR A 332 15.76 -33.22 8.64
C THR A 332 15.77 -32.71 7.19
N LYS A 333 16.38 -31.53 6.99
CA LYS A 333 17.07 -31.17 5.74
C LYS A 333 18.56 -31.53 5.81
N LYS A 334 19.02 -32.14 4.72
CA LYS A 334 20.33 -32.73 4.48
C LYS A 334 21.48 -31.74 4.64
N SER A 335 22.56 -32.23 5.24
CA SER A 335 23.91 -31.67 5.31
C SER A 335 24.60 -31.58 3.96
N TYR A 336 25.46 -30.57 3.77
CA TYR A 336 26.78 -30.63 3.09
C TYR A 336 27.55 -29.31 3.36
N PRO A 337 28.90 -29.28 3.26
CA PRO A 337 29.77 -29.28 4.44
C PRO A 337 30.49 -27.94 4.69
N SER A 338 31.01 -27.83 5.89
CA SER A 338 31.96 -26.81 6.35
C SER A 338 33.25 -26.81 5.51
N ILE A 339 33.58 -25.66 4.93
CA ILE A 339 34.91 -25.38 4.36
C ILE A 339 35.68 -24.47 5.34
N LEU A 340 36.60 -25.13 6.06
CA LEU A 340 37.95 -24.74 6.44
C LEU A 340 38.42 -23.26 6.31
N ASN A 341 38.76 -22.69 7.48
CA ASN A 341 39.90 -21.82 7.85
C ASN A 341 40.80 -21.14 6.78
N LYS A 342 40.84 -19.78 6.82
CA LYS A 342 41.98 -18.79 6.84
C LYS A 342 41.65 -17.55 5.98
N PRO A 343 42.31 -16.36 6.15
CA PRO A 343 43.03 -15.76 7.28
C PRO A 343 42.41 -14.40 7.72
N GLN A 344 42.97 -13.77 8.74
CA GLN A 344 42.59 -12.47 9.30
C GLN A 344 42.40 -11.39 8.21
N ASP A 345 41.17 -10.93 8.03
CA ASP A 345 40.74 -10.06 6.92
C ASP A 345 41.40 -8.68 7.06
N GLN A 346 42.38 -8.38 6.21
CA GLN A 346 42.99 -7.04 6.15
C GLN A 346 41.96 -6.09 5.54
N GLN A 347 41.18 -5.43 6.39
CA GLN A 347 40.30 -4.34 5.96
C GLN A 347 41.11 -3.19 5.37
N VAL A 348 40.70 -2.70 4.22
CA VAL A 348 41.35 -1.65 3.45
C VAL A 348 40.38 -0.47 3.30
N GLU A 349 40.91 0.75 3.42
CA GLU A 349 40.11 1.98 3.41
C GLU A 349 39.71 2.40 1.99
N LEU A 350 38.42 2.68 1.80
CA LEU A 350 37.86 3.30 0.60
C LEU A 350 37.28 4.67 0.95
N THR A 351 37.79 5.71 0.31
CA THR A 351 37.21 7.05 0.37
C THR A 351 36.40 7.34 -0.89
N LEU A 352 35.15 7.76 -0.74
CA LEU A 352 34.26 8.14 -1.84
C LEU A 352 33.90 9.62 -1.74
N ARG A 353 34.09 10.32 -2.85
CA ARG A 353 33.82 11.75 -3.01
C ARG A 353 33.01 11.97 -4.26
N SER A 354 32.11 12.93 -4.21
CA SER A 354 31.30 13.33 -5.35
C SER A 354 31.41 14.83 -5.60
N ASN A 355 31.13 15.25 -6.84
CA ASN A 355 30.98 16.65 -7.21
C ASN A 355 29.65 17.27 -6.72
N VAL A 356 28.74 16.47 -6.17
CA VAL A 356 27.42 16.90 -5.67
C VAL A 356 27.21 16.44 -4.22
N TYR A 357 26.64 17.31 -3.40
CA TYR A 357 26.25 17.00 -2.01
C TYR A 357 24.94 16.21 -1.97
N ASP A 358 24.61 15.52 -0.88
CA ASP A 358 23.37 14.74 -0.69
C ASP A 358 23.12 13.71 -1.80
N ASP A 359 24.14 12.91 -2.14
CA ASP A 359 24.01 11.69 -2.92
C ASP A 359 23.93 10.46 -2.00
N GLU A 360 23.66 9.28 -2.55
CA GLU A 360 23.58 8.02 -1.81
C GLU A 360 24.53 6.99 -2.43
N VAL A 361 25.41 6.44 -1.61
CA VAL A 361 26.43 5.47 -1.96
C VAL A 361 25.94 4.07 -1.62
N PHE A 362 26.02 3.16 -2.57
CA PHE A 362 25.80 1.73 -2.42
C PHE A 362 27.11 0.99 -2.71
N ILE A 363 27.45 0.00 -1.88
CA ILE A 363 28.59 -0.89 -2.10
C ILE A 363 28.06 -2.32 -2.03
N ASP A 364 28.22 -3.07 -3.12
CA ASP A 364 27.65 -4.41 -3.33
C ASP A 364 26.14 -4.50 -3.03
N GLY A 365 25.42 -3.44 -3.39
CA GLY A 365 23.97 -3.34 -3.21
C GLY A 365 23.51 -2.91 -1.81
N VAL A 366 24.42 -2.70 -0.86
CA VAL A 366 24.14 -2.20 0.49
C VAL A 366 24.38 -0.70 0.55
N SER A 367 23.46 0.09 1.13
CA SER A 367 23.63 1.54 1.28
C SER A 367 24.61 1.88 2.39
N PHE A 368 25.54 2.79 2.12
CA PHE A 368 26.57 3.30 3.05
C PHE A 368 26.39 4.79 3.37
N GLY A 369 25.29 5.43 2.97
CA GLY A 369 25.03 6.85 3.21
C GLY A 369 25.52 7.75 2.08
N SER A 370 25.83 9.02 2.36
CA SER A 370 26.21 10.00 1.34
C SER A 370 27.71 10.27 1.25
N THR A 371 28.19 10.80 0.12
CA THR A 371 29.56 11.33 0.05
C THR A 371 29.67 12.66 0.82
N ARG A 372 30.78 12.99 1.48
CA ARG A 372 32.05 12.26 1.57
C ARG A 372 31.97 11.07 2.52
N LEU A 373 32.18 9.88 1.98
CA LEU A 373 32.17 8.62 2.72
C LEU A 373 33.60 8.10 2.87
N VAL A 374 33.95 7.63 4.08
CA VAL A 374 35.18 6.88 4.35
C VAL A 374 34.76 5.58 5.02
N THR A 375 35.00 4.45 4.37
CA THR A 375 34.60 3.12 4.87
C THR A 375 35.75 2.13 4.73
N ARG A 376 35.73 1.05 5.53
CA ARG A 376 36.72 -0.02 5.48
C ARG A 376 36.05 -1.29 4.98
N LEU A 377 36.57 -1.85 3.89
CA LEU A 377 36.02 -3.04 3.24
C LEU A 377 37.08 -4.15 3.19
N PRO A 378 36.67 -5.42 3.12
CA PRO A 378 37.59 -6.52 2.84
C PRO A 378 38.40 -6.27 1.56
N ARG A 379 39.57 -6.89 1.44
CA ARG A 379 40.29 -6.87 0.17
C ARG A 379 39.49 -7.67 -0.86
N GLY A 380 39.18 -7.05 -1.99
CA GLY A 380 38.45 -7.70 -3.07
C GLY A 380 37.79 -6.71 -4.00
N VAL A 381 37.03 -7.24 -4.95
CA VAL A 381 36.30 -6.43 -5.92
C VAL A 381 34.94 -6.05 -5.36
N HIS A 382 34.67 -4.75 -5.27
CA HIS A 382 33.42 -4.19 -4.81
C HIS A 382 32.73 -3.38 -5.92
N ASN A 383 31.42 -3.51 -6.04
CA ASN A 383 30.60 -2.68 -6.92
C ASN A 383 30.16 -1.43 -6.15
N VAL A 384 30.61 -0.26 -6.56
CA VAL A 384 30.21 1.01 -5.97
C VAL A 384 29.23 1.72 -6.90
N GLU A 385 28.11 2.15 -6.35
CA GLU A 385 27.11 2.96 -7.04
C GLU A 385 26.81 4.23 -6.23
N ILE A 386 26.77 5.39 -6.87
CA ILE A 386 26.43 6.66 -6.24
C ILE A 386 25.24 7.27 -6.98
N ARG A 387 24.13 7.46 -6.26
CA ARG A 387 22.85 7.93 -6.79
C ARG A 387 22.55 9.33 -6.26
N LYS A 388 21.97 10.19 -7.09
CA LYS A 388 21.36 11.44 -6.64
C LYS A 388 20.14 11.76 -7.48
N LEU A 389 19.09 12.24 -6.83
CA LEU A 389 17.89 12.71 -7.51
C LEU A 389 18.24 13.81 -8.52
N GLY A 390 17.77 13.66 -9.76
CA GLY A 390 18.09 14.59 -10.87
C GLY A 390 19.43 14.34 -11.56
N TYR A 391 20.19 13.30 -11.18
CA TYR A 391 21.47 12.95 -11.80
C TYR A 391 21.47 11.50 -12.32
N LYS A 392 22.30 11.20 -13.33
CA LYS A 392 22.56 9.82 -13.74
C LYS A 392 23.37 9.11 -12.63
N PRO A 393 23.03 7.87 -12.23
CA PRO A 393 23.80 7.14 -11.23
C PRO A 393 25.22 6.89 -11.72
N TYR A 394 26.20 7.08 -10.84
CA TYR A 394 27.60 6.79 -11.10
C TYR A 394 27.92 5.38 -10.60
N GLN A 395 28.33 4.47 -11.47
CA GLN A 395 28.61 3.07 -11.11
C GLN A 395 30.04 2.70 -11.49
N VAL A 396 30.79 2.07 -10.59
CA VAL A 396 32.17 1.63 -10.81
C VAL A 396 32.48 0.33 -10.06
N ARG A 397 33.25 -0.57 -10.67
CA ARG A 397 33.85 -1.73 -10.00
C ARG A 397 35.25 -1.39 -9.50
N VAL A 398 35.52 -1.69 -8.24
CA VAL A 398 36.73 -1.28 -7.53
C VAL A 398 37.44 -2.50 -6.97
N ASP A 399 38.69 -2.73 -7.36
CA ASP A 399 39.54 -3.77 -6.77
C ASP A 399 40.35 -3.20 -5.61
N LEU A 400 39.93 -3.50 -4.38
CA LEU A 400 40.40 -2.91 -3.14
C LEU A 400 41.62 -3.63 -2.57
N SER A 401 42.72 -3.68 -3.32
CA SER A 401 43.99 -4.27 -2.84
C SER A 401 44.76 -3.38 -1.85
N LYS A 402 44.57 -2.05 -1.93
CA LYS A 402 45.16 -1.02 -1.07
C LYS A 402 44.21 0.17 -0.92
N ALA A 403 44.49 1.06 0.04
CA ALA A 403 43.61 2.19 0.30
C ALA A 403 43.42 3.04 -0.97
N GLN A 404 42.17 3.37 -1.30
CA GLN A 404 41.84 4.03 -2.56
C GLN A 404 40.82 5.15 -2.34
N THR A 405 40.94 6.21 -3.14
CA THR A 405 39.94 7.29 -3.21
C THR A 405 39.30 7.30 -4.59
N ILE A 406 37.97 7.38 -4.63
CA ILE A 406 37.19 7.48 -5.86
C ILE A 406 36.44 8.80 -5.86
N HIS A 407 36.55 9.50 -6.98
CA HIS A 407 35.85 10.75 -7.25
C HIS A 407 34.78 10.51 -8.31
N ALA A 408 33.51 10.50 -7.89
CA ALA A 408 32.37 10.42 -8.77
C ALA A 408 32.02 11.81 -9.32
N ASN A 409 31.80 11.88 -10.63
CA ASN A 409 31.28 13.07 -11.29
C ASN A 409 29.86 12.77 -11.78
N LEU A 410 28.85 13.09 -10.96
CA LEU A 410 27.46 12.92 -11.30
C LEU A 410 27.03 14.02 -12.29
N VAL A 411 26.41 13.58 -13.38
CA VAL A 411 25.91 14.44 -14.46
C VAL A 411 24.39 14.59 -14.32
N LYS A 412 23.88 15.82 -14.33
CA LYS A 412 22.43 16.10 -14.28
C LYS A 412 21.72 15.37 -15.43
N LYS A 413 20.57 14.76 -15.14
CA LYS A 413 19.64 14.30 -16.18
C LYS A 413 19.14 15.53 -16.93
N SER A 414 19.13 15.49 -18.26
CA SER A 414 18.54 16.55 -19.07
C SER A 414 17.05 16.68 -18.71
N GLU A 415 16.65 17.84 -18.21
CA GLU A 415 15.27 18.15 -17.84
C GLU A 415 14.36 18.02 -19.09
N SER A 416 13.40 17.11 -19.06
CA SER A 416 12.18 17.26 -19.85
C SER A 416 11.32 18.31 -19.15
N ILE A 417 11.11 19.44 -19.82
CA ILE A 417 10.25 20.54 -19.36
C ILE A 417 8.82 19.99 -19.18
N ALA A 418 8.44 19.71 -17.94
CA ALA A 418 7.05 19.66 -17.48
C ALA A 418 7.01 19.69 -15.95
N ALA A 419 7.31 20.85 -15.37
CA ALA A 419 6.81 21.20 -14.05
C ALA A 419 5.84 22.36 -14.25
N PRO A 420 4.52 22.21 -14.03
CA PRO A 420 3.66 23.37 -13.95
C PRO A 420 3.90 24.05 -12.59
N ALA A 421 4.34 25.31 -12.66
CA ALA A 421 4.38 26.22 -11.54
C ALA A 421 2.95 26.43 -11.02
N TYR A 422 2.73 26.09 -9.76
CA TYR A 422 1.52 26.48 -9.03
C TYR A 422 1.46 28.02 -8.93
N THR A 423 0.61 28.64 -9.73
CA THR A 423 0.09 29.98 -9.44
C THR A 423 -1.43 29.89 -9.36
N ARG A 424 -1.93 30.13 -8.15
CA ARG A 424 -3.34 30.13 -7.79
C ARG A 424 -3.96 31.45 -8.25
N GLU A 425 -4.48 31.50 -9.47
CA GLU A 425 -5.39 32.58 -9.87
C GLU A 425 -6.78 32.00 -10.18
N GLN A 426 -7.76 32.43 -9.38
CA GLN A 426 -9.17 32.13 -9.58
C GLN A 426 -9.70 32.89 -10.80
N PRO A 427 -10.44 32.25 -11.73
CA PRO A 427 -11.16 32.98 -12.75
C PRO A 427 -12.41 33.63 -12.15
N LYS A 428 -12.48 34.96 -12.24
CA LYS A 428 -13.68 35.74 -11.98
C LYS A 428 -14.77 35.40 -13.01
N SER A 429 -15.98 35.22 -12.49
CA SER A 429 -17.27 35.22 -13.19
C SER A 429 -17.35 36.26 -14.32
N ALA A 430 -17.70 35.81 -15.51
CA ALA A 430 -18.24 36.65 -16.58
C ALA A 430 -19.61 36.10 -17.00
N SER A 431 -20.66 36.79 -16.53
CA SER A 431 -22.05 36.64 -16.94
C SER A 431 -22.23 37.07 -18.41
N ARG A 432 -22.79 36.19 -19.25
CA ARG A 432 -23.57 36.60 -20.42
C ARG A 432 -24.80 35.72 -20.57
N THR A 433 -25.95 36.35 -20.35
CA THR A 433 -27.30 35.90 -20.67
C THR A 433 -27.46 35.73 -22.18
N ALA A 434 -27.92 34.56 -22.61
CA ALA A 434 -28.66 34.40 -23.85
C ALA A 434 -29.58 33.16 -23.72
N SER A 435 -30.88 33.45 -23.62
CA SER A 435 -31.98 32.50 -23.72
C SER A 435 -32.08 31.96 -25.14
N THR A 436 -31.99 30.63 -25.32
CA THR A 436 -32.72 29.91 -26.38
C THR A 436 -32.87 28.44 -26.00
N THR A 437 -34.10 27.96 -25.96
CA THR A 437 -34.54 26.58 -25.71
C THR A 437 -33.99 25.63 -26.78
N ARG A 438 -33.02 24.78 -26.42
CA ARG A 438 -32.62 23.56 -27.14
C ARG A 438 -32.13 22.53 -26.12
N SER A 439 -32.49 21.27 -26.37
CA SER A 439 -32.17 20.06 -25.59
C SER A 439 -30.89 20.16 -24.75
N ALA A 440 -30.99 19.78 -23.47
CA ALA A 440 -29.85 19.68 -22.56
C ALA A 440 -28.74 18.83 -23.21
N ASN A 441 -27.73 19.49 -23.76
CA ASN A 441 -26.55 18.85 -24.31
C ASN A 441 -25.86 18.10 -23.18
N VAL A 442 -25.92 16.77 -23.21
CA VAL A 442 -25.01 15.91 -22.45
C VAL A 442 -23.61 16.15 -23.01
N GLN A 443 -22.93 17.18 -22.52
CA GLN A 443 -21.63 17.59 -23.02
C GLN A 443 -20.60 16.58 -22.51
N SER A 444 -20.34 15.53 -23.29
CA SER A 444 -19.32 14.55 -22.95
C SER A 444 -17.94 15.21 -23.10
N ASN A 445 -17.37 15.68 -21.99
CA ASN A 445 -16.00 16.15 -21.96
C ASN A 445 -15.07 14.94 -22.17
N VAL A 446 -14.61 14.76 -23.41
CA VAL A 446 -13.65 13.73 -23.80
C VAL A 446 -12.34 14.36 -24.25
N VAL A 447 -11.24 13.67 -24.01
CA VAL A 447 -9.92 14.02 -24.52
C VAL A 447 -9.45 12.95 -25.49
N VAL A 448 -8.69 13.35 -26.51
CA VAL A 448 -8.09 12.43 -27.47
C VAL A 448 -6.81 11.87 -26.87
N VAL A 449 -6.79 10.55 -26.68
CA VAL A 449 -5.60 9.79 -26.30
C VAL A 449 -4.89 9.35 -27.59
N PRO A 450 -3.60 9.71 -27.79
CA PRO A 450 -2.90 9.44 -29.04
C PRO A 450 -2.62 7.94 -29.24
N ALA A 451 -2.38 7.54 -30.49
CA ALA A 451 -1.79 6.23 -30.76
C ALA A 451 -0.35 6.18 -30.24
N GLY A 452 0.13 5.00 -29.85
CA GLY A 452 1.48 4.89 -29.32
C GLY A 452 1.81 3.51 -28.77
N LYS A 453 2.96 3.42 -28.10
CA LYS A 453 3.43 2.22 -27.42
C LYS A 453 3.75 2.53 -25.97
N PHE A 454 3.58 1.54 -25.10
CA PHE A 454 3.98 1.66 -23.70
C PHE A 454 4.26 0.29 -23.09
N LYS A 455 4.93 0.28 -21.94
CA LYS A 455 5.09 -0.90 -21.10
C LYS A 455 3.90 -1.00 -20.14
N MET A 456 3.15 -2.08 -20.23
CA MET A 456 2.05 -2.41 -19.32
C MET A 456 2.55 -3.30 -18.19
N GLY A 457 2.07 -3.07 -16.96
CA GLY A 457 2.41 -3.83 -15.76
C GLY A 457 3.38 -3.14 -14.81
N ASP A 458 3.90 -3.87 -13.83
CA ASP A 458 4.80 -3.38 -12.77
C ASP A 458 6.23 -3.10 -13.29
N ILE A 459 6.47 -1.89 -13.79
CA ILE A 459 7.76 -1.47 -14.35
C ILE A 459 8.84 -1.28 -13.28
N ASN A 460 8.45 -0.87 -12.07
CA ASN A 460 9.37 -0.44 -11.01
C ASN A 460 9.68 -1.56 -10.00
N GLY A 461 8.94 -2.67 -10.03
CA GLY A 461 9.19 -3.85 -9.20
C GLY A 461 8.50 -3.84 -7.84
N ASN A 462 7.58 -2.91 -7.59
CA ASN A 462 6.88 -2.76 -6.31
C ASN A 462 5.45 -3.30 -6.33
N GLY A 463 5.01 -3.85 -7.46
CA GLY A 463 3.64 -4.31 -7.67
C GLY A 463 3.37 -5.76 -7.27
N LEU A 464 2.09 -6.11 -7.34
CA LEU A 464 1.59 -7.44 -7.02
C LEU A 464 1.98 -8.46 -8.10
N ALA A 465 1.89 -9.75 -7.78
CA ALA A 465 2.23 -10.82 -8.71
C ALA A 465 1.38 -10.80 -10.00
N ASN A 466 0.12 -10.36 -9.92
CA ASN A 466 -0.79 -10.24 -11.07
C ASN A 466 -0.55 -8.99 -11.93
N GLU A 467 0.42 -8.13 -11.56
CA GLU A 467 0.86 -6.98 -12.37
C GLU A 467 2.08 -7.32 -13.23
N ARG A 468 2.50 -8.59 -13.25
CA ARG A 468 3.68 -9.10 -13.95
C ARG A 468 3.27 -10.21 -14.94
N PRO A 469 4.06 -10.43 -16.02
CA PRO A 469 5.26 -9.70 -16.41
C PRO A 469 4.94 -8.33 -17.04
N VAL A 470 5.96 -7.49 -17.16
CA VAL A 470 5.87 -6.26 -17.95
C VAL A 470 5.84 -6.61 -19.43
N ILE A 471 4.87 -6.09 -20.17
CA ILE A 471 4.66 -6.39 -21.59
C ILE A 471 4.57 -5.09 -22.39
N GLU A 472 5.28 -5.00 -23.52
CA GLU A 472 5.08 -3.90 -24.48
C GLU A 472 3.72 -4.06 -25.17
N LYS A 473 2.88 -3.02 -25.09
CA LYS A 473 1.57 -2.94 -25.73
C LYS A 473 1.56 -1.80 -26.75
N VAL A 474 0.76 -1.96 -27.79
CA VAL A 474 0.59 -1.00 -28.88
C VAL A 474 -0.86 -0.54 -28.94
N ILE A 475 -1.07 0.76 -28.85
CA ILE A 475 -2.34 1.42 -29.17
C ILE A 475 -2.27 1.84 -30.64
N ALA A 476 -2.91 1.07 -31.52
CA ALA A 476 -2.79 1.23 -32.97
C ALA A 476 -3.42 2.54 -33.49
N SER A 477 -4.51 2.97 -32.87
CA SER A 477 -5.27 4.15 -33.28
C SER A 477 -5.60 5.02 -32.07
N SER A 478 -5.62 6.34 -32.26
CA SER A 478 -6.08 7.25 -31.21
C SER A 478 -7.54 7.00 -30.90
N PHE A 479 -7.93 7.09 -29.64
CA PHE A 479 -9.32 7.01 -29.19
C PHE A 479 -9.64 8.24 -28.34
N ALA A 480 -10.92 8.52 -28.11
CA ALA A 480 -11.33 9.56 -27.17
C ALA A 480 -11.73 8.91 -25.84
N MET A 481 -11.40 9.52 -24.71
CA MET A 481 -11.74 9.02 -23.38
C MET A 481 -12.36 10.15 -22.55
N GLN A 482 -13.40 9.85 -21.77
CA GLN A 482 -13.97 10.81 -20.83
C GLN A 482 -12.89 11.33 -19.88
N THR A 483 -12.83 12.65 -19.72
CA THR A 483 -11.80 13.31 -18.91
C THR A 483 -11.89 12.93 -17.43
N LYS A 484 -13.05 12.50 -16.97
CA LYS A 484 -13.41 12.21 -15.57
C LYS A 484 -14.26 10.94 -15.50
N GLU A 485 -14.41 10.39 -14.31
CA GLU A 485 -15.39 9.32 -14.04
C GLU A 485 -16.81 9.78 -14.35
N VAL A 486 -17.70 8.84 -14.67
CA VAL A 486 -19.14 9.14 -14.86
C VAL A 486 -19.71 9.61 -13.53
N THR A 487 -20.35 10.78 -13.53
CA THR A 487 -20.86 11.39 -12.30
C THR A 487 -22.26 10.90 -11.94
N VAL A 488 -22.64 11.08 -10.68
CA VAL A 488 -24.00 10.83 -10.17
C VAL A 488 -25.04 11.59 -11.00
N GLY A 489 -24.80 12.86 -11.35
CA GLY A 489 -25.73 13.66 -12.16
C GLY A 489 -25.85 13.18 -13.61
N ALA A 490 -24.75 12.70 -14.21
CA ALA A 490 -24.79 12.11 -15.54
C ALA A 490 -25.56 10.78 -15.53
N TYR A 491 -25.30 9.93 -14.52
CA TYR A 491 -26.01 8.67 -14.33
C TYR A 491 -27.50 8.88 -14.01
N GLU A 492 -27.83 9.93 -13.26
CA GLU A 492 -29.22 10.31 -12.99
C GLU A 492 -29.99 10.68 -14.27
N SER A 493 -29.33 11.33 -15.23
CA SER A 493 -29.92 11.65 -16.53
C SER A 493 -30.26 10.38 -17.34
N PHE A 494 -29.39 9.37 -17.28
CA PHE A 494 -29.66 8.05 -17.84
C PHE A 494 -30.88 7.39 -17.18
N VAL A 495 -30.92 7.34 -15.85
CA VAL A 495 -32.02 6.72 -15.12
C VAL A 495 -33.34 7.48 -15.36
N ALA A 496 -33.31 8.81 -15.41
CA ALA A 496 -34.49 9.63 -15.65
C ALA A 496 -35.07 9.45 -17.07
N SER A 497 -34.21 9.27 -18.08
CA SER A 497 -34.64 9.09 -19.47
C SER A 497 -35.14 7.68 -19.79
N THR A 498 -34.59 6.66 -19.12
CA THR A 498 -34.87 5.24 -19.44
C THR A 498 -35.76 4.53 -18.42
N GLY A 499 -35.87 5.07 -17.20
CA GLY A 499 -36.47 4.35 -16.07
C GLY A 499 -35.62 3.17 -15.58
N TYR A 500 -34.32 3.14 -15.93
CA TYR A 500 -33.43 2.03 -15.58
C TYR A 500 -33.33 1.83 -14.06
N LYS A 501 -33.40 0.56 -13.64
CA LYS A 501 -33.16 0.16 -12.25
C LYS A 501 -31.86 -0.64 -12.20
N THR A 502 -30.90 -0.17 -11.41
CA THR A 502 -29.61 -0.85 -11.27
C THR A 502 -29.73 -2.21 -10.61
N GLN A 503 -28.74 -3.08 -10.80
CA GLN A 503 -28.72 -4.37 -10.10
C GLN A 503 -28.67 -4.21 -8.57
N ALA A 504 -28.07 -3.13 -8.06
CA ALA A 504 -28.10 -2.80 -6.64
C ALA A 504 -29.54 -2.56 -6.15
N GLU A 505 -30.35 -1.81 -6.91
CA GLU A 505 -31.76 -1.54 -6.60
C GLU A 505 -32.67 -2.78 -6.76
N GLN A 506 -32.26 -3.76 -7.56
CA GLN A 506 -33.01 -4.99 -7.79
C GLN A 506 -32.65 -6.15 -6.83
N SER A 507 -31.48 -6.10 -6.17
CA SER A 507 -30.93 -7.25 -5.44
C SER A 507 -30.36 -6.87 -4.05
N LYS A 508 -29.27 -7.51 -3.58
CA LYS A 508 -28.69 -7.38 -2.22
C LYS A 508 -28.05 -6.00 -1.90
N GLY A 509 -28.47 -4.94 -2.57
CA GLY A 509 -27.91 -3.60 -2.42
C GLY A 509 -26.46 -3.52 -2.86
N CYS A 510 -25.61 -2.84 -2.09
CA CYS A 510 -24.23 -2.52 -2.44
C CYS A 510 -23.28 -2.87 -1.30
N ALA A 511 -22.07 -3.33 -1.65
CA ALA A 511 -21.05 -3.61 -0.66
C ALA A 511 -20.29 -2.34 -0.26
N TYR A 512 -19.87 -2.27 1.00
CA TYR A 512 -18.83 -1.36 1.46
C TYR A 512 -17.74 -2.15 2.17
N TYR A 513 -16.64 -1.47 2.45
CA TYR A 513 -15.47 -2.08 3.08
C TYR A 513 -15.48 -1.83 4.59
N LEU A 514 -15.45 -2.90 5.39
CA LEU A 514 -15.38 -2.83 6.85
C LEU A 514 -14.54 -3.97 7.41
N ASN A 515 -13.56 -3.65 8.26
CA ASN A 515 -12.69 -4.61 8.97
C ASN A 515 -12.06 -5.72 8.10
N GLY A 516 -11.76 -5.41 6.85
CA GLY A 516 -11.06 -6.27 5.91
C GLY A 516 -12.00 -7.13 5.08
N GLU A 517 -13.31 -6.89 5.17
CA GLU A 517 -14.32 -7.68 4.50
C GLU A 517 -15.32 -6.80 3.72
N PRO A 518 -15.86 -7.29 2.60
CA PRO A 518 -16.98 -6.66 1.93
C PRO A 518 -18.28 -6.90 2.72
N VAL A 519 -18.86 -5.85 3.28
CA VAL A 519 -20.16 -5.92 3.97
C VAL A 519 -21.25 -5.45 3.03
N TRP A 520 -22.25 -6.31 2.81
CA TRP A 520 -23.40 -6.03 1.94
C TRP A 520 -24.52 -5.35 2.72
N GLU A 521 -24.98 -4.20 2.23
CA GLU A 521 -26.14 -3.50 2.77
C GLU A 521 -27.20 -3.25 1.70
N ALA A 522 -28.42 -3.73 1.98
CA ALA A 522 -29.52 -3.76 1.03
C ALA A 522 -30.05 -2.37 0.64
N ASN A 523 -29.92 -1.39 1.52
CA ASN A 523 -30.33 0.01 1.32
C ASN A 523 -29.28 0.84 0.57
N LEU A 524 -28.09 0.32 0.33
CA LEU A 524 -27.03 1.02 -0.40
C LEU A 524 -27.17 0.82 -1.91
N ASN A 525 -27.05 1.91 -2.65
CA ASN A 525 -27.11 1.95 -4.12
C ASN A 525 -26.44 3.24 -4.63
N TRP A 526 -26.48 3.49 -5.95
CA TRP A 526 -25.82 4.66 -6.55
C TRP A 526 -26.35 6.02 -6.07
N ARG A 527 -27.60 6.10 -5.60
CA ARG A 527 -28.19 7.32 -5.00
C ARG A 527 -27.79 7.49 -3.54
N ASN A 528 -27.63 6.38 -2.84
CA ASN A 528 -27.26 6.32 -1.42
C ASN A 528 -26.10 5.32 -1.20
N PRO A 529 -24.83 5.72 -1.42
CA PRO A 529 -23.68 4.82 -1.37
C PRO A 529 -23.12 4.61 0.05
N GLY A 530 -23.79 5.15 1.07
CA GLY A 530 -23.33 5.09 2.47
C GLY A 530 -22.48 6.29 2.90
N PHE A 531 -22.40 7.33 2.06
CA PHE A 531 -21.82 8.62 2.39
C PHE A 531 -22.57 9.73 1.66
N GLU A 532 -22.45 10.96 2.17
CA GLU A 532 -22.99 12.15 1.50
C GLU A 532 -22.28 12.41 0.18
N GLN A 533 -23.06 12.67 -0.87
CA GLN A 533 -22.58 12.95 -2.22
C GLN A 533 -23.46 13.99 -2.93
N SER A 534 -22.87 14.72 -3.87
CA SER A 534 -23.56 15.62 -4.80
C SER A 534 -23.48 15.11 -6.23
N SER A 535 -24.13 15.80 -7.18
CA SER A 535 -24.24 15.38 -8.59
C SER A 535 -22.90 15.28 -9.35
N ASP A 536 -21.84 15.87 -8.82
CA ASP A 536 -20.47 15.89 -9.36
C ASP A 536 -19.55 14.83 -8.74
N PHE A 537 -20.06 13.98 -7.84
CA PHE A 537 -19.33 12.80 -7.35
C PHE A 537 -19.35 11.70 -8.41
N PRO A 538 -18.38 10.77 -8.40
CA PRO A 538 -18.42 9.59 -9.26
C PRO A 538 -19.62 8.72 -8.89
N ALA A 539 -20.33 8.19 -9.89
CA ALA A 539 -21.39 7.22 -9.68
C ALA A 539 -20.78 5.87 -9.28
N VAL A 540 -21.17 5.36 -8.11
CA VAL A 540 -20.68 4.10 -7.53
C VAL A 540 -21.83 3.14 -7.24
N CYS A 541 -21.55 1.96 -6.66
CA CYS A 541 -22.54 0.91 -6.42
C CYS A 541 -23.17 0.36 -7.71
N LEU A 542 -22.38 0.35 -8.79
CA LEU A 542 -22.79 -0.09 -10.12
C LEU A 542 -22.02 -1.36 -10.51
N THR A 543 -22.71 -2.30 -11.12
CA THR A 543 -22.10 -3.48 -11.73
C THR A 543 -21.49 -3.14 -13.08
N PHE A 544 -20.68 -4.06 -13.62
CA PHE A 544 -20.20 -3.97 -15.00
C PHE A 544 -21.36 -3.82 -15.99
N ASN A 545 -22.47 -4.55 -15.77
CA ASN A 545 -23.64 -4.50 -16.66
C ASN A 545 -24.40 -3.17 -16.55
N ASP A 546 -24.46 -2.57 -15.36
CA ASP A 546 -25.05 -1.23 -15.18
C ASP A 546 -24.23 -0.17 -15.92
N ALA A 547 -22.90 -0.28 -15.88
CA ALA A 547 -21.99 0.61 -16.59
C ALA A 547 -22.07 0.42 -18.13
N LYS A 548 -22.19 -0.83 -18.59
CA LYS A 548 -22.41 -1.16 -20.01
C LYS A 548 -23.73 -0.60 -20.54
N ALA A 549 -24.81 -0.75 -19.78
CA ALA A 549 -26.13 -0.21 -20.15
C ALA A 549 -26.09 1.33 -20.29
N TYR A 550 -25.38 2.01 -19.40
CA TYR A 550 -25.17 3.46 -19.51
C TYR A 550 -24.38 3.82 -20.78
N ALA A 551 -23.33 3.07 -21.12
CA ALA A 551 -22.55 3.31 -22.34
C ALA A 551 -23.39 3.11 -23.62
N GLU A 552 -24.22 2.06 -23.66
CA GLU A 552 -25.15 1.79 -24.78
C GLU A 552 -26.18 2.90 -24.94
N TRP A 553 -26.78 3.36 -23.83
CA TRP A 553 -27.71 4.48 -23.83
C TRP A 553 -27.05 5.77 -24.33
N LEU A 554 -25.87 6.13 -23.78
CA LEU A 554 -25.16 7.33 -24.19
C LEU A 554 -24.80 7.28 -25.68
N SER A 555 -24.52 6.08 -26.21
CA SER A 555 -24.28 5.88 -27.63
C SER A 555 -25.52 6.17 -28.48
N GLY A 556 -26.68 5.70 -28.04
CA GLY A 556 -27.97 5.98 -28.68
C GLY A 556 -28.33 7.47 -28.66
N GLU A 557 -28.17 8.13 -27.51
CA GLU A 557 -28.51 9.55 -27.34
C GLU A 557 -27.61 10.49 -28.17
N THR A 558 -26.33 10.16 -28.30
CA THR A 558 -25.35 11.03 -28.96
C THR A 558 -25.07 10.66 -30.41
N GLY A 559 -25.47 9.45 -30.84
CA GLY A 559 -25.08 8.88 -32.13
C GLY A 559 -23.59 8.54 -32.26
N GLN A 560 -22.83 8.60 -31.17
CA GLN A 560 -21.40 8.25 -31.13
C GLN A 560 -21.22 6.91 -30.42
N GLN A 561 -20.21 6.12 -30.78
CA GLN A 561 -19.99 4.82 -30.13
C GLN A 561 -19.21 4.99 -28.82
N TYR A 562 -19.89 4.80 -27.68
CA TYR A 562 -19.30 4.74 -26.35
C TYR A 562 -19.22 3.31 -25.82
N ARG A 563 -18.13 3.02 -25.11
CA ARG A 563 -17.91 1.74 -24.43
C ARG A 563 -17.01 1.92 -23.21
N LEU A 564 -16.92 0.91 -22.37
CA LEU A 564 -15.87 0.85 -21.34
C LEU A 564 -14.49 0.75 -22.03
N PRO A 565 -13.43 1.35 -21.45
CA PRO A 565 -12.06 1.14 -21.92
C PRO A 565 -11.67 -0.32 -21.72
N ASN A 566 -10.91 -0.92 -22.63
CA ASN A 566 -10.21 -2.16 -22.28
C ASN A 566 -9.08 -1.86 -21.28
N GLU A 567 -8.57 -2.89 -20.61
CA GLU A 567 -7.56 -2.70 -19.56
C GLU A 567 -6.27 -2.03 -20.10
N VAL A 568 -5.88 -2.36 -21.34
CA VAL A 568 -4.69 -1.81 -21.99
C VAL A 568 -4.87 -0.31 -22.27
N GLU A 569 -6.03 0.09 -22.79
CA GLU A 569 -6.40 1.49 -23.02
C GLU A 569 -6.42 2.28 -21.71
N TRP A 570 -7.00 1.69 -20.65
CA TRP A 570 -7.07 2.33 -19.34
C TRP A 570 -5.67 2.58 -18.78
N GLU A 571 -4.79 1.58 -18.77
CA GLU A 571 -3.43 1.75 -18.21
C GLU A 571 -2.57 2.70 -19.08
N TYR A 572 -2.68 2.62 -20.40
CA TYR A 572 -2.01 3.55 -21.31
C TYR A 572 -2.41 5.00 -21.02
N ALA A 573 -3.72 5.22 -20.89
CA ALA A 573 -4.31 6.52 -20.61
C ALA A 573 -3.92 7.03 -19.22
N ALA A 574 -3.93 6.19 -18.19
CA ALA A 574 -3.52 6.53 -16.83
C ALA A 574 -2.04 6.93 -16.73
N ARG A 575 -1.15 6.21 -17.44
CA ARG A 575 0.29 6.50 -17.48
C ARG A 575 0.62 7.78 -18.24
N ALA A 576 -0.14 8.10 -19.29
CA ALA A 576 0.05 9.30 -20.10
C ALA A 576 1.52 9.55 -20.53
N GLY A 577 2.23 8.47 -20.90
CA GLY A 577 3.61 8.51 -21.36
C GLY A 577 4.69 8.31 -20.28
N THR A 578 4.33 8.14 -19.01
CA THR A 578 5.29 7.85 -17.94
C THR A 578 5.53 6.36 -17.71
N GLU A 579 6.71 6.01 -17.19
CA GLU A 579 7.04 4.65 -16.69
C GLU A 579 6.99 4.58 -15.15
N THR A 580 6.47 5.62 -14.50
CA THR A 580 6.42 5.76 -13.04
C THR A 580 5.20 5.07 -12.42
N GLU A 581 5.18 4.95 -11.10
CA GLU A 581 4.05 4.35 -10.35
C GLU A 581 2.76 5.17 -10.47
N TYR A 582 2.87 6.50 -10.46
CA TYR A 582 1.78 7.46 -10.64
C TYR A 582 2.10 8.37 -11.84
N PRO A 583 1.10 9.05 -12.46
CA PRO A 583 1.36 9.89 -13.63
C PRO A 583 2.27 11.10 -13.36
N TRP A 584 2.49 11.46 -12.09
CA TRP A 584 3.38 12.56 -11.67
C TRP A 584 4.73 12.09 -11.09
N GLY A 585 4.95 10.79 -10.88
CA GLY A 585 6.19 10.28 -10.28
C GLY A 585 6.03 8.94 -9.57
N ASN A 586 7.10 8.51 -8.86
CA ASN A 586 7.10 7.26 -8.08
C ASN A 586 6.62 7.45 -6.64
N GLU A 587 6.50 8.69 -6.19
CA GLU A 587 6.01 9.04 -4.86
C GLU A 587 4.55 9.50 -4.96
N ILE A 588 3.71 9.02 -4.05
CA ILE A 588 2.29 9.41 -4.02
C ILE A 588 2.13 10.89 -3.67
N GLY A 589 3.05 11.43 -2.86
CA GLY A 589 2.96 12.79 -2.34
C GLY A 589 1.77 12.98 -1.38
N LYS A 590 1.40 14.24 -1.16
CA LYS A 590 0.26 14.62 -0.31
C LYS A 590 -0.78 15.36 -1.14
N ASN A 591 -2.05 14.96 -1.01
CA ASN A 591 -3.19 15.62 -1.64
C ASN A 591 -3.06 15.74 -3.19
N LEU A 592 -2.44 14.73 -3.83
CA LEU A 592 -2.35 14.63 -5.30
C LEU A 592 -3.42 13.70 -5.90
N ALA A 593 -4.07 12.90 -5.06
CA ALA A 593 -5.18 12.01 -5.39
C ALA A 593 -6.04 11.72 -4.15
N ASN A 594 -7.26 11.22 -4.37
CA ASN A 594 -8.11 10.73 -3.29
C ASN A 594 -7.96 9.21 -3.11
N CYS A 595 -6.95 8.77 -2.37
CA CYS A 595 -6.81 7.40 -1.92
C CYS A 595 -6.68 7.36 -0.40
N GLY A 596 -6.75 6.15 0.18
CA GLY A 596 -6.47 5.95 1.59
C GLY A 596 -5.06 6.45 1.92
N TRP A 597 -4.89 7.16 3.03
CA TRP A 597 -3.60 7.73 3.48
C TRP A 597 -2.91 8.71 2.52
N CYS A 598 -3.57 9.15 1.44
CA CYS A 598 -3.02 10.11 0.48
C CYS A 598 -3.09 11.57 0.96
N GLY A 599 -3.72 11.82 2.12
CA GLY A 599 -3.69 13.09 2.82
C GLY A 599 -4.60 14.17 2.24
N SER A 600 -5.57 13.80 1.40
CA SER A 600 -6.66 14.68 0.99
C SER A 600 -7.71 14.78 2.10
N GLU A 601 -8.61 15.77 2.03
CA GLU A 601 -9.67 15.92 3.03
C GLU A 601 -10.69 14.76 3.03
N TRP A 602 -10.79 14.04 1.91
CA TRP A 602 -11.69 12.92 1.66
C TRP A 602 -11.07 11.53 1.91
N SER A 603 -9.73 11.46 2.00
CA SER A 603 -8.98 10.21 2.20
C SER A 603 -9.54 9.41 3.38
N ASN A 604 -9.82 8.11 3.16
CA ASN A 604 -10.45 7.20 4.13
C ASN A 604 -11.84 7.60 4.65
N LYS A 605 -12.52 8.59 4.03
CA LYS A 605 -13.85 9.05 4.44
C LYS A 605 -14.92 8.82 3.38
N ARG A 606 -14.67 9.26 2.14
CA ARG A 606 -15.60 9.16 1.00
C ARG A 606 -14.91 9.48 -0.32
N ALA A 607 -15.62 9.27 -1.42
CA ALA A 607 -15.21 9.81 -2.73
C ALA A 607 -15.12 11.35 -2.71
N ALA A 608 -14.41 11.91 -3.67
CA ALA A 608 -14.31 13.35 -3.91
C ALA A 608 -15.08 13.73 -5.19
N PRO A 609 -15.52 14.99 -5.34
CA PRO A 609 -16.02 15.48 -6.62
C PRO A 609 -15.02 15.21 -7.75
N VAL A 610 -15.51 14.80 -8.92
CA VAL A 610 -14.65 14.42 -10.03
C VAL A 610 -13.82 15.62 -10.53
N GLY A 611 -12.53 15.39 -10.77
CA GLY A 611 -11.55 16.38 -11.19
C GLY A 611 -11.17 17.38 -10.10
N SER A 612 -11.17 16.94 -8.84
CA SER A 612 -10.65 17.73 -7.71
C SER A 612 -9.12 17.83 -7.70
N PHE A 613 -8.43 16.93 -8.41
CA PHE A 613 -6.96 16.89 -8.49
C PHE A 613 -6.47 17.31 -9.87
N SER A 614 -5.15 17.47 -10.02
CA SER A 614 -4.57 17.83 -11.33
C SER A 614 -4.69 16.67 -12.33
N PRO A 615 -4.95 16.95 -13.61
CA PRO A 615 -4.98 15.90 -14.62
C PRO A 615 -3.57 15.40 -14.97
N ASN A 616 -3.48 14.20 -15.54
CA ASN A 616 -2.24 13.71 -16.13
C ASN A 616 -1.91 14.41 -17.46
N ALA A 617 -0.81 14.04 -18.11
CA ALA A 617 -0.34 14.69 -19.35
C ALA A 617 -1.31 14.54 -20.55
N PHE A 618 -2.26 13.61 -20.49
CA PHE A 618 -3.34 13.47 -21.48
C PHE A 618 -4.60 14.24 -21.10
N GLY A 619 -4.64 14.98 -19.99
CA GLY A 619 -5.82 15.72 -19.57
C GLY A 619 -6.88 14.87 -18.86
N LEU A 620 -6.50 13.68 -18.39
CA LEU A 620 -7.39 12.79 -17.63
C LEU A 620 -7.24 13.04 -16.14
N TYR A 621 -8.36 13.16 -15.45
CA TYR A 621 -8.46 13.35 -14.01
C TYR A 621 -8.75 12.02 -13.32
N ASP A 622 -8.37 11.93 -12.04
CA ASP A 622 -8.75 10.85 -11.12
C ASP A 622 -8.37 9.44 -11.63
N THR A 623 -7.30 9.31 -12.44
CA THR A 623 -6.78 7.99 -12.85
C THR A 623 -5.97 7.30 -11.74
N VAL A 624 -5.94 7.90 -10.55
CA VAL A 624 -5.30 7.42 -9.32
C VAL A 624 -6.25 7.75 -8.18
N GLY A 625 -6.76 6.73 -7.50
CA GLY A 625 -7.72 6.85 -6.43
C GLY A 625 -9.12 7.23 -6.92
N ASN A 626 -9.83 7.98 -6.06
CA ASN A 626 -11.24 8.28 -6.08
C ASN A 626 -12.12 7.02 -6.08
N VAL A 627 -12.35 6.38 -7.22
CA VAL A 627 -13.03 5.08 -7.29
C VAL A 627 -12.32 4.13 -8.26
N TRP A 628 -12.43 2.84 -7.97
CA TRP A 628 -12.03 1.80 -8.92
C TRP A 628 -12.92 1.89 -10.15
N GLU A 629 -12.37 1.62 -11.34
CA GLU A 629 -13.11 1.79 -12.58
C GLU A 629 -13.25 0.48 -13.35
N TRP A 630 -14.49 0.13 -13.71
CA TRP A 630 -14.77 -0.99 -14.62
C TRP A 630 -14.08 -0.81 -15.97
N THR A 631 -13.42 -1.86 -16.43
CA THR A 631 -12.91 -1.99 -17.80
C THR A 631 -13.81 -2.92 -18.62
N ALA A 632 -13.56 -3.02 -19.92
CA ALA A 632 -14.25 -3.94 -20.81
C ALA A 632 -13.86 -5.38 -20.51
N LYS A 633 -14.85 -6.29 -20.52
CA LYS A 633 -14.62 -7.71 -20.36
C LYS A 633 -13.93 -8.32 -21.59
N GLU A 634 -12.85 -9.07 -21.38
CA GLU A 634 -12.18 -9.79 -22.46
C GLU A 634 -12.99 -11.01 -22.93
N SER A 635 -12.85 -11.36 -24.21
CA SER A 635 -13.58 -12.49 -24.79
C SER A 635 -13.09 -13.80 -24.19
N GLY A 636 -14.01 -14.60 -23.68
CA GLY A 636 -13.71 -15.88 -23.03
C GLY A 636 -13.48 -15.79 -21.53
N GLU A 637 -13.36 -14.58 -20.96
CA GLU A 637 -13.25 -14.38 -19.52
C GLU A 637 -14.62 -14.26 -18.85
N SER A 638 -14.75 -14.83 -17.65
CA SER A 638 -15.93 -14.66 -16.80
C SER A 638 -15.92 -13.36 -16.02
N ASP A 639 -14.73 -12.86 -15.71
CA ASP A 639 -14.49 -11.81 -14.72
C ASP A 639 -13.96 -10.55 -15.42
N VAL A 640 -13.92 -9.43 -14.70
CA VAL A 640 -13.59 -8.13 -15.28
C VAL A 640 -12.53 -7.46 -14.42
N ALA A 641 -11.54 -6.85 -15.07
CA ALA A 641 -10.55 -6.03 -14.39
C ALA A 641 -11.16 -4.67 -14.00
N VAL A 642 -10.92 -4.23 -12.77
CA VAL A 642 -11.09 -2.84 -12.35
C VAL A 642 -9.73 -2.21 -12.06
N ARG A 643 -9.61 -0.90 -12.30
CA ARG A 643 -8.33 -0.17 -12.27
C ARG A 643 -8.43 1.14 -11.46
N GLY A 644 -7.29 1.68 -11.02
CA GLY A 644 -7.17 3.04 -10.48
C GLY A 644 -7.04 3.19 -8.96
N GLY A 645 -7.50 2.22 -8.16
CA GLY A 645 -7.58 2.42 -6.70
C GLY A 645 -8.84 3.19 -6.30
N ALA A 646 -9.03 3.43 -5.00
CA ALA A 646 -10.17 4.20 -4.51
C ALA A 646 -9.84 4.94 -3.19
N TRP A 647 -10.76 5.79 -2.77
CA TRP A 647 -10.66 6.68 -1.60
C TRP A 647 -10.35 5.99 -0.25
N ASN A 648 -10.65 4.70 -0.13
CA ASN A 648 -10.39 3.84 1.03
C ASN A 648 -9.35 2.75 0.78
N PHE A 649 -8.62 2.81 -0.34
CA PHE A 649 -7.55 1.88 -0.67
C PHE A 649 -6.17 2.50 -0.47
N ALA A 650 -5.22 1.72 0.03
CA ALA A 650 -3.86 2.16 0.28
C ALA A 650 -3.19 2.71 -1.00
N PRO A 651 -2.23 3.65 -0.89
CA PRO A 651 -1.58 4.25 -2.06
C PRO A 651 -0.92 3.22 -2.98
N SER A 652 -0.34 2.16 -2.40
CA SER A 652 0.26 1.04 -3.13
C SER A 652 -0.73 0.27 -4.02
N LEU A 653 -2.03 0.43 -3.79
CA LEU A 653 -3.12 -0.16 -4.58
C LEU A 653 -3.79 0.85 -5.52
N ALA A 654 -3.29 2.09 -5.60
CA ALA A 654 -3.75 3.12 -6.54
C ALA A 654 -2.73 3.39 -7.67
N ARG A 655 -1.68 2.57 -7.77
CA ARG A 655 -0.64 2.71 -8.81
C ARG A 655 -1.23 2.42 -10.18
N ALA A 656 -0.64 3.01 -11.22
CA ALA A 656 -1.12 2.89 -12.58
C ALA A 656 -1.25 1.43 -13.06
N SER A 657 -0.42 0.51 -12.54
CA SER A 657 -0.41 -0.92 -12.86
C SER A 657 -1.36 -1.79 -12.03
N THR A 658 -1.90 -1.29 -10.91
CA THR A 658 -2.72 -2.11 -10.00
C THR A 658 -4.06 -2.48 -10.65
N ARG A 659 -4.43 -3.76 -10.51
CA ARG A 659 -5.68 -4.34 -11.01
C ARG A 659 -6.34 -5.27 -10.01
N LEU A 660 -7.67 -5.23 -9.99
CA LEU A 660 -8.48 -6.22 -9.29
C LEU A 660 -9.31 -6.97 -10.31
N ILE A 661 -9.43 -8.28 -10.16
CA ILE A 661 -10.30 -9.07 -11.01
C ILE A 661 -11.54 -9.42 -10.19
N LEU A 662 -12.70 -8.96 -10.67
CA LEU A 662 -13.97 -9.05 -9.96
C LEU A 662 -15.04 -9.63 -10.88
N ALA A 663 -15.99 -10.36 -10.29
CA ALA A 663 -17.21 -10.75 -10.96
C ALA A 663 -17.93 -9.53 -11.56
N PRO A 664 -18.53 -9.66 -12.75
CA PRO A 664 -19.24 -8.55 -13.39
C PRO A 664 -20.48 -8.09 -12.62
N ASP A 665 -21.00 -8.88 -11.68
CA ASP A 665 -22.15 -8.55 -10.81
C ASP A 665 -21.74 -7.99 -9.44
N PHE A 666 -20.44 -8.00 -9.10
CA PHE A 666 -19.94 -7.33 -7.92
C PHE A 666 -20.17 -5.83 -8.04
N ARG A 667 -20.39 -5.15 -6.91
CA ARG A 667 -20.55 -3.70 -6.84
C ARG A 667 -20.29 -3.22 -5.44
N SER A 668 -19.63 -2.07 -5.34
CA SER A 668 -19.34 -1.45 -4.06
C SER A 668 -19.39 0.07 -4.15
N ASN A 669 -19.41 0.72 -3.00
CA ASN A 669 -19.37 2.17 -2.88
C ASN A 669 -18.00 2.80 -3.19
N TYR A 670 -17.07 1.99 -3.71
CA TYR A 670 -15.74 2.41 -4.14
C TYR A 670 -15.44 1.96 -5.58
N ILE A 671 -16.44 1.46 -6.33
CA ILE A 671 -16.31 1.09 -7.76
C ILE A 671 -17.29 1.91 -8.58
N GLY A 672 -16.76 2.66 -9.56
CA GLY A 672 -17.46 3.37 -10.62
C GLY A 672 -16.89 3.00 -11.99
N PHE A 673 -16.90 3.96 -12.94
CA PHE A 673 -16.38 3.75 -14.30
C PHE A 673 -16.21 5.06 -15.06
N ARG A 674 -15.46 5.01 -16.17
CA ARG A 674 -15.42 6.03 -17.23
C ARG A 674 -15.55 5.39 -18.61
N LEU A 675 -15.86 6.17 -19.63
CA LEU A 675 -16.07 5.67 -20.99
C LEU A 675 -15.00 6.12 -21.98
N VAL A 676 -14.78 5.27 -22.97
CA VAL A 676 -14.09 5.56 -24.22
C VAL A 676 -15.14 5.81 -25.30
N ARG A 677 -14.83 6.71 -26.22
CA ARG A 677 -15.57 6.97 -27.45
C ARG A 677 -14.70 6.65 -28.65
N GLU A 678 -15.20 5.81 -29.54
CA GLU A 678 -14.50 5.51 -30.80
C GLU A 678 -14.46 6.75 -31.70
N ARG A 679 -13.45 6.83 -32.56
CA ARG A 679 -13.20 7.99 -33.42
C ARG A 679 -13.45 7.68 -34.89
#